data_AF-A0A2A6FD75-F1
#
_entry.id   AF-A0A2A6FD75-F1
#
_cell.length_a   1.000
_cell.length_b   1.000
_cell.length_c   1.000
_cell.angle_alpha   90.00
_cell.angle_beta   90.00
_cell.angle_gamma   90.00
#
_symmetry.space_group_name_H-M   'P 1'
#
loop_
_entity.id
_entity.type
_entity.pdbx_description
1 polymer ?
#
loop_
_entity_poly.entity_id
_entity_poly.type
_entity_poly.pdbx_seq_one_letter_code
_entity_poly.pdbx_strand_id
1 'polypeptide(L)'
;MLRRCGFVVALIIASLAAFDASALERRVAFVIGNSDYREISALKNPAKDVADVSDTFRQAGFEVFVASNLTKLQFEDQFRNYLAAVDGADIAVVYYSGHGFQIGGENFLIPVDASLKQPADVEVQAIKLNDVLQQMRSKSKIQVIILDACRNNPFPRKDYWLRDQLVVASGAGLAQVRSSLNTLIAFATEPGAVAYDGAGDLSPFSSAFARRALAPNQEIRTVMSAVRRDVVEATKGLQVPWENSSLVDDVVLMRRSSRPSLPPVLEKVVLSGAGPINLDLPEPVEIDGGTVTVSIERPPTLGRLMLDGKVVEAGEQIQGKDLPRLQMDVPKGIGATEEMDMLAYAARDNWGGEARGMLVFRIKSGEGPQGEQVMASLEAEQKQQVLERGIHITGAAEAIENREIDIPVGVGPIPLKLNFPTQDPAVSLKVASYPATGTLSLPDRILSPDSSLMADEVDRLRYEPQIGAGKTVEVAFEIRAGSAASKPATMKLSPAVDPCDSAAGEPLDLQGVVPGLLPNEIGTDAVKLCEAAVKAYPDVPRFRYELGRALLAARKVDQARKAIQQAADRGHVRAVFELGYLYATGTGVPVDRKQANTFYAAAADKGDPYGMTSWGRALFNGYGVERDTAKGLDLLLKAAAMGHTYAMNDLGAIFTEGRNGVTADQARAVAFLAAGVERQDMYSMNLLARNYLSGAGVEKNPKTAVALFQKATELGQPYAPGNLARMYRDSVGVERNPAEAQRLFEMATMRGDPSGAFDRAVLEMEKGEKADQVTAVRFLAFAAALDTRNQLPEARTNLAKFGTKVKTTALKQLRQELRSKVPASGSLDSQLVGAARRVWEEANPRRDVF
;
A
#
# COMPACT_ATOMS: atom_id res chain seq x y z
N MET A 1 -56.92 9.17 23.58
CA MET A 1 -55.83 10.13 23.26
C MET A 1 -54.45 9.66 23.74
N LEU A 2 -54.30 8.86 24.80
CA LEU A 2 -52.96 8.41 25.26
C LEU A 2 -52.23 7.35 24.40
N ARG A 3 -52.90 6.67 23.46
CA ARG A 3 -52.24 5.67 22.56
C ARG A 3 -51.65 6.25 21.27
N ARG A 4 -51.89 7.53 20.97
CA ARG A 4 -51.32 8.21 19.78
C ARG A 4 -50.07 9.04 20.10
N CYS A 5 -49.79 9.37 21.36
CA CYS A 5 -48.58 10.09 21.76
C CYS A 5 -47.34 9.19 21.87
N GLY A 6 -47.48 7.89 22.13
CA GLY A 6 -46.34 6.97 22.20
C GLY A 6 -45.67 6.66 20.86
N PHE A 7 -46.42 6.73 19.76
CA PHE A 7 -45.90 6.45 18.41
C PHE A 7 -45.14 7.63 17.79
N VAL A 8 -45.48 8.86 18.19
CA VAL A 8 -44.80 10.08 17.70
C VAL A 8 -43.48 10.32 18.44
N VAL A 9 -43.39 9.97 19.72
CA VAL A 9 -42.13 10.06 20.49
C VAL A 9 -41.11 9.00 20.05
N ALA A 10 -41.55 7.79 19.67
CA ALA A 10 -40.65 6.76 19.14
C ALA A 10 -40.09 7.10 17.74
N LEU A 11 -40.85 7.82 16.91
CA LEU A 11 -40.39 8.29 15.59
C LEU A 11 -39.46 9.50 15.69
N ILE A 12 -39.64 10.37 16.70
CA ILE A 12 -38.74 11.51 16.95
C ILE A 12 -37.42 11.05 17.60
N ILE A 13 -37.44 10.01 18.44
CA ILE A 13 -36.22 9.43 19.02
C ILE A 13 -35.45 8.56 18.00
N ALA A 14 -36.14 7.96 17.02
CA ALA A 14 -35.50 7.24 15.91
C ALA A 14 -34.93 8.16 14.82
N SER A 15 -35.38 9.42 14.71
CA SER A 15 -34.82 10.41 13.76
C SER A 15 -33.66 11.23 14.33
N LEU A 16 -33.28 11.06 15.60
CA LEU A 16 -32.18 11.78 16.26
C LEU A 16 -30.92 10.92 16.48
N ALA A 17 -30.88 9.69 15.95
CA ALA A 17 -29.74 8.78 16.07
C ALA A 17 -29.24 8.22 14.73
N ALA A 18 -29.46 8.96 13.64
CA ALA A 18 -28.67 8.84 12.43
C ALA A 18 -27.92 10.17 12.22
N PHE A 19 -27.04 10.51 13.17
CA PHE A 19 -25.83 11.19 12.74
C PHE A 19 -25.12 10.14 11.89
N ASP A 20 -25.26 10.24 10.56
CA ASP A 20 -24.24 9.72 9.68
C ASP A 20 -22.95 10.37 10.15
N ALA A 21 -22.17 9.66 10.95
CA ALA A 21 -20.76 9.91 11.06
C ALA A 21 -20.26 9.75 9.63
N SER A 22 -20.18 10.86 8.88
CA SER A 22 -19.61 10.82 7.54
C SER A 22 -18.22 10.22 7.74
N ALA A 23 -18.01 8.99 7.24
CA ALA A 23 -16.70 8.38 7.29
C ALA A 23 -15.71 9.41 6.75
N LEU A 24 -14.65 9.69 7.51
CA LEU A 24 -13.61 10.60 7.05
C LEU A 24 -13.20 10.21 5.64
N GLU A 25 -13.13 11.19 4.76
CA GLU A 25 -12.68 10.97 3.40
C GLU A 25 -11.21 10.50 3.41
N ARG A 26 -10.98 9.24 3.05
CA ARG A 26 -9.64 8.65 3.02
C ARG A 26 -8.95 9.03 1.72
N ARG A 27 -7.81 9.72 1.83
CA ARG A 27 -7.08 10.35 0.73
C ARG A 27 -5.64 9.87 0.73
N VAL A 28 -5.20 9.23 -0.35
CA VAL A 28 -3.86 8.62 -0.43
C VAL A 28 -3.17 9.04 -1.73
N ALA A 29 -1.93 9.51 -1.63
CA ALA A 29 -1.12 9.95 -2.76
C ALA A 29 0.19 9.16 -2.86
N PHE A 30 0.58 8.77 -4.08
CA PHE A 30 1.90 8.22 -4.38
C PHE A 30 2.64 9.19 -5.30
N VAL A 31 3.71 9.78 -4.78
CA VAL A 31 4.48 10.85 -5.42
C VAL A 31 5.85 10.31 -5.79
N ILE A 32 6.12 10.20 -7.09
CA ILE A 32 7.28 9.50 -7.65
C ILE A 32 8.15 10.46 -8.46
N GLY A 33 9.45 10.47 -8.21
CA GLY A 33 10.42 11.29 -8.93
C GLY A 33 11.63 10.50 -9.38
N ASN A 34 11.76 10.24 -10.67
CA ASN A 34 12.89 9.52 -11.23
C ASN A 34 13.82 10.49 -11.98
N SER A 35 14.99 10.73 -11.39
CA SER A 35 16.04 11.62 -11.88
C SER A 35 17.28 10.88 -12.38
N ASP A 36 17.79 9.90 -11.62
CA ASP A 36 19.12 9.32 -11.79
C ASP A 36 19.09 8.01 -12.60
N TYR A 37 18.81 8.11 -13.89
CA TYR A 37 18.78 6.95 -14.78
C TYR A 37 20.18 6.38 -15.07
N ARG A 38 20.27 5.05 -15.15
CA ARG A 38 21.55 4.34 -15.36
C ARG A 38 22.05 4.37 -16.79
N GLU A 39 21.13 4.32 -17.76
CA GLU A 39 21.44 4.08 -19.18
C GLU A 39 21.13 5.30 -20.07
N ILE A 40 20.45 6.31 -19.53
CA ILE A 40 20.03 7.54 -20.21
C ILE A 40 20.34 8.76 -19.34
N SER A 41 20.22 9.96 -19.91
CA SER A 41 20.55 11.21 -19.21
C SER A 41 19.69 11.44 -17.97
N ALA A 42 20.31 11.98 -16.93
CA ALA A 42 19.62 12.34 -15.69
C ALA A 42 18.72 13.57 -15.86
N LEU A 43 17.63 13.62 -15.10
CA LEU A 43 16.69 14.74 -15.06
C LEU A 43 16.92 15.59 -13.81
N LYS A 44 16.97 16.92 -13.98
CA LYS A 44 17.32 17.87 -12.91
C LYS A 44 16.21 18.08 -11.87
N ASN A 45 14.96 18.12 -12.30
CA ASN A 45 13.84 18.62 -11.48
C ASN A 45 13.08 17.57 -10.65
N PRO A 46 12.93 16.29 -11.06
CA PRO A 46 12.02 15.36 -10.39
C PRO A 46 12.18 15.25 -8.88
N ALA A 47 13.41 15.26 -8.36
CA ALA A 47 13.67 15.23 -6.92
C ALA A 47 13.07 16.44 -6.16
N LYS A 48 13.13 17.64 -6.76
CA LYS A 48 12.57 18.87 -6.17
C LYS A 48 11.06 18.95 -6.37
N ASP A 49 10.57 18.52 -7.53
CA ASP A 49 9.13 18.46 -7.83
C ASP A 49 8.42 17.55 -6.82
N VAL A 50 8.99 16.39 -6.51
CA VAL A 50 8.43 15.44 -5.53
C VAL A 50 8.33 16.05 -4.14
N ALA A 51 9.35 16.80 -3.68
CA ALA A 51 9.32 17.42 -2.36
C ALA A 51 8.13 18.38 -2.25
N ASP A 52 8.03 19.34 -3.18
CA ASP A 52 7.01 20.40 -3.19
C ASP A 52 5.59 19.83 -3.37
N VAL A 53 5.42 18.87 -4.28
CA VAL A 53 4.13 18.20 -4.51
C VAL A 53 3.75 17.30 -3.33
N SER A 54 4.69 16.63 -2.68
CA SER A 54 4.39 15.82 -1.50
C SER A 54 3.91 16.67 -0.33
N ASP A 55 4.53 17.83 -0.10
CA ASP A 55 4.13 18.76 0.96
C ASP A 55 2.76 19.38 0.66
N THR A 56 2.49 19.69 -0.61
CA THR A 56 1.18 20.13 -1.09
C THR A 56 0.09 19.10 -0.76
N PHE A 57 0.32 17.82 -1.04
CA PHE A 57 -0.65 16.76 -0.73
C PHE A 57 -0.82 16.53 0.78
N ARG A 58 0.26 16.60 1.58
CA ARG A 58 0.16 16.53 3.04
C ARG A 58 -0.68 17.67 3.62
N GLN A 59 -0.48 18.89 3.12
CA GLN A 59 -1.32 20.04 3.47
C GLN A 59 -2.78 19.81 3.10
N ALA A 60 -3.04 19.14 1.97
CA ALA A 60 -4.38 18.74 1.55
C ALA A 60 -4.96 17.50 2.27
N GLY A 61 -4.33 17.04 3.34
CA GLY A 61 -4.84 15.94 4.19
C GLY A 61 -4.68 14.55 3.56
N PHE A 62 -3.76 14.38 2.61
CA PHE A 62 -3.44 13.07 2.06
C PHE A 62 -2.41 12.34 2.94
N GLU A 63 -2.55 11.03 3.05
CA GLU A 63 -1.42 10.14 3.33
C GLU A 63 -0.52 10.09 2.10
N VAL A 64 0.77 10.40 2.23
CA VAL A 64 1.67 10.57 1.08
C VAL A 64 2.83 9.58 1.10
N PHE A 65 2.80 8.65 0.16
CA PHE A 65 3.91 7.77 -0.19
C PHE A 65 4.87 8.54 -1.10
N VAL A 66 6.09 8.79 -0.62
CA VAL A 66 7.12 9.51 -1.38
C VAL A 66 8.18 8.52 -1.82
N ALA A 67 8.52 8.53 -3.11
CA ALA A 67 9.56 7.67 -3.65
C ALA A 67 10.36 8.36 -4.74
N SER A 68 11.67 8.09 -4.78
CA SER A 68 12.58 8.69 -5.75
C SER A 68 13.52 7.65 -6.33
N ASN A 69 13.85 7.81 -7.61
CA ASN A 69 14.81 6.97 -8.35
C ASN A 69 14.51 5.46 -8.24
N LEU A 70 13.24 5.09 -8.44
CA LEU A 70 12.80 3.72 -8.27
C LEU A 70 13.32 2.82 -9.40
N THR A 71 13.94 1.70 -9.02
CA THR A 71 14.10 0.56 -9.93
C THR A 71 12.75 -0.11 -10.20
N LYS A 72 12.67 -0.98 -11.21
CA LYS A 72 11.46 -1.77 -11.51
C LYS A 72 10.94 -2.52 -10.27
N LEU A 73 11.83 -3.22 -9.56
CA LEU A 73 11.48 -3.98 -8.36
C LEU A 73 11.03 -3.07 -7.21
N GLN A 74 11.70 -1.94 -7.00
CA GLN A 74 11.33 -0.99 -5.96
C GLN A 74 10.00 -0.30 -6.27
N PHE A 75 9.72 0.01 -7.55
CA PHE A 75 8.43 0.53 -7.97
C PHE A 75 7.31 -0.45 -7.64
N GLU A 76 7.44 -1.72 -8.02
CA GLU A 76 6.44 -2.75 -7.72
C GLU A 76 6.20 -2.90 -6.21
N ASP A 77 7.26 -2.83 -5.41
CA ASP A 77 7.17 -2.92 -3.96
C ASP A 77 6.45 -1.72 -3.32
N GLN A 78 6.90 -0.50 -3.63
CA GLN A 78 6.28 0.71 -3.12
C GLN A 78 4.84 0.89 -3.61
N PHE A 79 4.57 0.49 -4.85
CA PHE A 79 3.21 0.52 -5.40
C PHE A 79 2.29 -0.48 -4.72
N ARG A 80 2.77 -1.67 -4.31
CA ARG A 80 1.97 -2.59 -3.48
C ARG A 80 1.62 -1.99 -2.12
N ASN A 81 2.59 -1.38 -1.43
CA ASN A 81 2.34 -0.71 -0.15
C ASN A 81 1.30 0.41 -0.30
N TYR A 82 1.40 1.20 -1.37
CA TYR A 82 0.40 2.20 -1.74
C TYR A 82 -0.98 1.57 -2.00
N LEU A 83 -1.07 0.51 -2.81
CA LEU A 83 -2.34 -0.16 -3.11
C LEU A 83 -3.03 -0.73 -1.86
N ALA A 84 -2.24 -1.23 -0.90
CA ALA A 84 -2.77 -1.69 0.38
C ALA A 84 -3.38 -0.54 1.19
N ALA A 85 -2.79 0.66 1.15
CA ALA A 85 -3.33 1.85 1.82
C ALA A 85 -4.53 2.48 1.10
N VAL A 86 -4.63 2.29 -0.22
CA VAL A 86 -5.71 2.78 -1.08
C VAL A 86 -6.99 1.94 -0.97
N ASP A 87 -6.95 0.74 -0.38
CA ASP A 87 -8.12 -0.12 -0.23
C ASP A 87 -9.24 0.59 0.55
N GLY A 88 -10.31 0.97 -0.16
CA GLY A 88 -11.43 1.74 0.40
C GLY A 88 -11.23 3.26 0.42
N ALA A 89 -10.20 3.79 -0.24
CA ALA A 89 -9.95 5.23 -0.33
C ALA A 89 -10.98 5.96 -1.20
N ASP A 90 -11.33 7.18 -0.80
CA ASP A 90 -12.20 8.07 -1.56
C ASP A 90 -11.45 8.69 -2.74
N ILE A 91 -10.22 9.15 -2.50
CA ILE A 91 -9.35 9.72 -3.53
C ILE A 91 -7.99 9.04 -3.50
N ALA A 92 -7.60 8.47 -4.63
CA ALA A 92 -6.28 7.91 -4.86
C ALA A 92 -5.54 8.73 -5.92
N VAL A 93 -4.37 9.27 -5.56
CA VAL A 93 -3.54 10.07 -6.45
C VAL A 93 -2.24 9.33 -6.79
N VAL A 94 -1.86 9.31 -8.07
CA VAL A 94 -0.48 9.02 -8.49
C VAL A 94 0.09 10.24 -9.18
N TYR A 95 1.16 10.79 -8.62
CA TYR A 95 1.97 11.82 -9.24
C TYR A 95 3.30 11.21 -9.70
N TYR A 96 3.69 11.47 -10.94
CA TYR A 96 4.95 10.98 -11.49
C TYR A 96 5.70 12.10 -12.23
N SER A 97 6.94 12.35 -11.82
CA SER A 97 7.92 13.18 -12.53
C SER A 97 9.11 12.31 -12.97
N GLY A 98 9.41 12.31 -14.26
CA GLY A 98 10.40 11.41 -14.85
C GLY A 98 10.25 11.20 -16.36
N HIS A 99 10.90 10.18 -16.93
CA HIS A 99 10.71 9.81 -18.33
C HIS A 99 9.46 8.96 -18.51
N GLY A 100 8.64 9.32 -19.50
CA GLY A 100 7.51 8.51 -19.91
C GLY A 100 7.23 8.67 -21.39
N PHE A 101 6.92 7.56 -22.08
CA PHE A 101 6.67 7.61 -23.52
C PHE A 101 5.62 6.60 -23.97
N GLN A 102 5.09 6.83 -25.17
CA GLN A 102 4.08 6.02 -25.81
C GLN A 102 4.68 4.97 -26.72
N ILE A 103 4.10 3.76 -26.71
CA ILE A 103 4.30 2.74 -27.73
C ILE A 103 2.93 2.17 -28.08
N GLY A 104 2.55 2.16 -29.37
CA GLY A 104 1.30 1.52 -29.80
C GLY A 104 0.02 2.06 -29.17
N GLY A 105 0.01 3.32 -28.72
CA GLY A 105 -1.14 3.91 -28.01
C GLY A 105 -1.16 3.63 -26.49
N GLU A 106 -0.16 2.91 -25.98
CA GLU A 106 0.02 2.59 -24.57
C GLU A 106 1.11 3.47 -23.95
N ASN A 107 0.89 3.92 -22.72
CA ASN A 107 1.79 4.80 -21.99
C ASN A 107 2.65 4.04 -20.98
N PHE A 108 3.94 4.32 -20.97
CA PHE A 108 4.90 3.69 -20.08
C PHE A 108 5.63 4.71 -19.21
N LEU A 109 5.72 4.45 -17.91
CA LEU A 109 6.60 5.14 -16.98
C LEU A 109 7.90 4.35 -16.89
N ILE A 110 9.03 5.05 -16.79
CA ILE A 110 10.35 4.44 -16.92
C ILE A 110 11.07 4.38 -15.55
N PRO A 111 11.35 3.18 -15.02
CA PRO A 111 12.24 2.99 -13.88
C PRO A 111 13.68 3.39 -14.20
N VAL A 112 14.46 3.76 -13.18
CA VAL A 112 15.83 4.28 -13.38
C VAL A 112 16.82 3.23 -13.88
N ASP A 113 16.49 1.95 -13.75
CA ASP A 113 17.29 0.81 -14.19
C ASP A 113 16.89 0.25 -15.56
N ALA A 114 15.87 0.83 -16.22
CA ALA A 114 15.46 0.40 -17.54
C ALA A 114 16.55 0.71 -18.58
N SER A 115 16.86 -0.29 -19.41
CA SER A 115 17.82 -0.18 -20.52
C SER A 115 17.15 -0.22 -21.90
N LEU A 116 16.02 -0.94 -22.01
CA LEU A 116 15.23 -1.12 -23.24
C LEU A 116 16.07 -1.52 -24.48
N LYS A 117 17.08 -2.36 -24.23
CA LYS A 117 18.06 -2.87 -25.20
C LYS A 117 17.58 -4.09 -25.98
N GLN A 118 16.41 -4.65 -25.70
CA GLN A 118 15.73 -5.66 -26.54
C GLN A 118 14.25 -5.30 -26.75
N PRO A 119 13.59 -5.79 -27.83
CA PRO A 119 12.16 -5.52 -28.07
C PRO A 119 11.24 -5.98 -26.92
N ALA A 120 11.61 -7.05 -26.22
CA ALA A 120 10.87 -7.61 -25.09
C ALA A 120 11.02 -6.80 -23.78
N ASP A 121 12.03 -5.93 -23.69
CA ASP A 121 12.39 -5.25 -22.45
C ASP A 121 11.28 -4.35 -21.93
N VAL A 122 10.45 -3.77 -22.80
CA VAL A 122 9.35 -2.90 -22.36
C VAL A 122 8.38 -3.63 -21.43
N GLU A 123 8.09 -4.91 -21.67
CA GLU A 123 7.10 -5.67 -20.91
C GLU A 123 7.61 -6.08 -19.53
N VAL A 124 8.94 -6.11 -19.34
CA VAL A 124 9.57 -6.56 -18.09
C VAL A 124 10.32 -5.46 -17.33
N GLN A 125 10.76 -4.38 -18.00
CA GLN A 125 11.52 -3.27 -17.40
C GLN A 125 10.68 -2.00 -17.20
N ALA A 126 9.62 -1.76 -17.99
CA ALA A 126 8.81 -0.54 -17.87
C ALA A 126 7.54 -0.76 -17.01
N ILE A 127 6.88 0.34 -16.66
CA ILE A 127 5.59 0.33 -15.95
C ILE A 127 4.50 0.80 -16.91
N LYS A 128 3.53 -0.06 -17.21
CA LYS A 128 2.39 0.31 -18.03
C LYS A 128 1.38 1.14 -17.23
N LEU A 129 1.11 2.37 -17.66
CA LEU A 129 0.23 3.30 -16.95
C LEU A 129 -1.21 2.76 -16.82
N ASN A 130 -1.70 2.05 -17.83
CA ASN A 130 -3.03 1.45 -17.80
C ASN A 130 -3.16 0.36 -16.72
N ASP A 131 -2.08 -0.34 -16.40
CA ASP A 131 -2.10 -1.34 -15.33
C ASP A 131 -2.12 -0.67 -13.95
N VAL A 132 -1.44 0.48 -13.79
CA VAL A 132 -1.53 1.33 -12.59
C VAL A 132 -2.97 1.81 -12.38
N LEU A 133 -3.59 2.38 -13.43
CA LEU A 133 -4.99 2.82 -13.42
C LEU A 133 -5.95 1.68 -13.06
N GLN A 134 -5.81 0.53 -13.71
CA GLN A 134 -6.70 -0.61 -13.47
C GLN A 134 -6.60 -1.10 -12.02
N GLN A 135 -5.39 -1.15 -11.45
CA GLN A 135 -5.18 -1.57 -10.06
C GLN A 135 -5.80 -0.58 -9.07
N MET A 136 -5.59 0.73 -9.26
CA MET A 136 -6.20 1.77 -8.41
C MET A 136 -7.73 1.75 -8.48
N ARG A 137 -8.31 1.48 -9.66
CA ARG A 137 -9.76 1.43 -9.87
C ARG A 137 -10.47 0.40 -9.02
N SER A 138 -9.83 -0.72 -8.76
CA SER A 138 -10.42 -1.78 -7.93
C SER A 138 -10.49 -1.40 -6.44
N LYS A 139 -9.79 -0.33 -6.04
CA LYS A 139 -9.52 0.04 -4.64
C LYS A 139 -10.08 1.38 -4.21
N SER A 140 -10.27 2.33 -5.14
CA SER A 140 -10.65 3.72 -4.84
C SER A 140 -11.91 4.19 -5.58
N LYS A 141 -12.61 5.19 -5.01
CA LYS A 141 -13.79 5.81 -5.65
C LYS A 141 -13.41 6.76 -6.79
N ILE A 142 -12.40 7.61 -6.54
CA ILE A 142 -11.87 8.60 -7.48
C ILE A 142 -10.38 8.34 -7.69
N GLN A 143 -9.95 8.36 -8.94
CA GLN A 143 -8.55 8.24 -9.32
C GLN A 143 -8.07 9.53 -9.97
N VAL A 144 -6.93 10.02 -9.51
CA VAL A 144 -6.25 11.16 -10.11
C VAL A 144 -4.84 10.73 -10.48
N ILE A 145 -4.46 10.88 -11.74
CA ILE A 145 -3.09 10.70 -12.18
C ILE A 145 -2.56 12.04 -12.70
N ILE A 146 -1.39 12.43 -12.22
CA ILE A 146 -0.71 13.65 -12.61
C ILE A 146 0.67 13.28 -13.13
N LEU A 147 0.91 13.54 -14.42
CA LEU A 147 2.16 13.16 -15.09
C LEU A 147 2.93 14.43 -15.48
N ASP A 148 3.96 14.72 -14.71
CA ASP A 148 5.01 15.69 -15.01
C ASP A 148 6.20 15.01 -15.72
N ALA A 149 5.88 14.23 -16.76
CA ALA A 149 6.86 13.39 -17.42
C ALA A 149 7.39 14.01 -18.72
N CYS A 150 8.70 13.88 -18.96
CA CYS A 150 9.33 14.16 -20.23
C CYS A 150 8.80 13.15 -21.27
N ARG A 151 8.02 13.69 -22.19
CA ARG A 151 7.26 13.02 -23.24
C ARG A 151 8.14 12.67 -24.47
N ASN A 152 9.33 12.16 -24.25
CA ASN A 152 10.23 11.71 -25.31
C ASN A 152 10.74 10.30 -25.00
N ASN A 153 10.93 9.46 -26.03
CA ASN A 153 11.61 8.18 -25.88
C ASN A 153 13.13 8.43 -25.94
N PRO A 154 13.85 8.40 -24.80
CA PRO A 154 15.28 8.66 -24.75
C PRO A 154 16.11 7.48 -25.27
N PHE A 155 15.49 6.33 -25.53
CA PHE A 155 16.18 5.12 -25.96
C PHE A 155 16.40 5.11 -27.48
N PRO A 156 17.57 4.60 -27.94
CA PRO A 156 17.86 4.49 -29.38
C PRO A 156 16.89 3.58 -30.14
N ARG A 157 16.45 2.45 -29.53
CA ARG A 157 15.52 1.51 -30.18
C ARG A 157 14.11 2.08 -30.31
N LYS A 158 13.45 1.73 -31.42
CA LYS A 158 12.08 2.15 -31.75
C LYS A 158 11.06 1.02 -31.90
N ASP A 159 11.41 -0.26 -31.91
CA ASP A 159 10.46 -1.38 -32.03
C ASP A 159 10.34 -2.19 -30.72
N TYR A 160 9.13 -2.46 -30.25
CA TYR A 160 8.91 -3.17 -28.98
C TYR A 160 7.72 -4.12 -29.05
N TRP A 161 7.78 -5.21 -28.27
CA TRP A 161 6.67 -6.13 -28.11
C TRP A 161 5.57 -5.52 -27.24
N LEU A 162 4.33 -5.58 -27.72
CA LEU A 162 3.12 -5.30 -26.97
C LEU A 162 2.14 -6.45 -27.17
N ARG A 163 1.95 -7.29 -26.14
CA ARG A 163 1.06 -8.46 -26.19
C ARG A 163 1.46 -9.44 -27.29
N ASP A 164 0.76 -9.52 -28.41
CA ASP A 164 1.04 -10.44 -29.51
C ASP A 164 1.62 -9.73 -30.75
N GLN A 165 1.95 -8.43 -30.65
CA GLN A 165 2.38 -7.61 -31.79
C GLN A 165 3.70 -6.87 -31.53
N LEU A 166 4.56 -6.83 -32.54
CA LEU A 166 5.75 -5.98 -32.55
C LEU A 166 5.38 -4.61 -33.11
N VAL A 167 5.53 -3.57 -32.29
CA VAL A 167 5.06 -2.22 -32.61
C VAL A 167 6.23 -1.25 -32.68
N VAL A 168 6.29 -0.47 -33.76
CA VAL A 168 7.23 0.64 -33.88
C VAL A 168 6.69 1.83 -33.10
N ALA A 169 7.40 2.22 -32.05
CA ALA A 169 7.27 3.48 -31.34
C ALA A 169 7.36 4.63 -32.36
N SER A 170 6.18 5.15 -32.69
CA SER A 170 5.96 6.26 -33.59
C SER A 170 5.26 7.35 -32.79
N GLY A 171 5.78 8.59 -32.89
CA GLY A 171 5.30 9.73 -32.14
C GLY A 171 6.23 10.18 -31.02
N ALA A 172 6.25 11.49 -30.75
CA ALA A 172 6.73 12.04 -29.50
C ALA A 172 5.57 12.02 -28.49
N GLY A 173 5.85 11.76 -27.22
CA GLY A 173 4.91 11.94 -26.12
C GLY A 173 4.14 10.73 -25.63
N LEU A 174 3.17 11.02 -24.74
CA LEU A 174 2.22 10.06 -24.17
C LEU A 174 0.90 10.11 -24.95
N ALA A 175 0.31 8.94 -25.18
CA ALA A 175 -0.99 8.77 -25.81
C ALA A 175 -2.09 9.39 -24.95
N GLN A 176 -3.18 9.81 -25.60
CA GLN A 176 -4.42 10.04 -24.88
C GLN A 176 -4.91 8.73 -24.25
N VAL A 177 -5.01 8.71 -22.93
CA VAL A 177 -5.60 7.58 -22.20
C VAL A 177 -7.12 7.73 -22.20
N ARG A 178 -7.84 6.64 -22.52
CA ARG A 178 -9.30 6.60 -22.34
C ARG A 178 -9.60 6.55 -20.84
N SER A 179 -10.25 7.58 -20.32
CA SER A 179 -10.62 7.65 -18.91
C SER A 179 -11.80 6.71 -18.63
N SER A 180 -11.66 5.86 -17.61
CA SER A 180 -12.79 5.15 -17.01
C SER A 180 -13.59 6.10 -16.11
N LEU A 181 -14.85 5.81 -15.79
CA LEU A 181 -15.67 6.63 -14.88
C LEU A 181 -14.92 7.02 -13.59
N ASN A 182 -15.08 8.26 -13.12
CA ASN A 182 -14.42 8.82 -11.93
C ASN A 182 -12.88 8.87 -11.99
N THR A 183 -12.32 9.22 -13.16
CA THR A 183 -10.88 9.34 -13.36
C THR A 183 -10.52 10.73 -13.89
N LEU A 184 -9.48 11.35 -13.34
CA LEU A 184 -8.81 12.52 -13.89
C LEU A 184 -7.36 12.15 -14.24
N ILE A 185 -6.94 12.46 -15.46
CA ILE A 185 -5.55 12.30 -15.90
C ILE A 185 -5.06 13.65 -16.38
N ALA A 186 -4.14 14.24 -15.64
CA ALA A 186 -3.47 15.49 -15.95
C ALA A 186 -2.06 15.23 -16.48
N PHE A 187 -1.69 15.97 -17.52
CA PHE A 187 -0.39 15.90 -18.16
C PHE A 187 0.26 17.28 -18.20
N ALA A 188 1.57 17.32 -18.01
CA ALA A 188 2.33 18.56 -18.06
C ALA A 188 2.30 19.27 -19.41
N THR A 189 2.02 18.55 -20.51
CA THR A 189 1.85 19.14 -21.85
C THR A 189 0.85 18.34 -22.70
N GLU A 190 0.49 18.88 -23.86
CA GLU A 190 -0.50 18.34 -24.79
C GLU A 190 -0.07 16.99 -25.44
N PRO A 191 -1.03 16.16 -25.90
CA PRO A 191 -0.75 14.97 -26.71
C PRO A 191 0.22 15.26 -27.86
N GLY A 192 1.29 14.47 -27.98
CA GLY A 192 2.29 14.66 -29.05
C GLY A 192 3.44 15.63 -28.75
N ALA A 193 3.33 16.49 -27.72
CA ALA A 193 4.36 17.47 -27.36
C ALA A 193 5.29 17.00 -26.23
N VAL A 194 6.47 17.60 -26.09
CA VAL A 194 7.46 17.32 -25.04
C VAL A 194 7.36 18.37 -23.94
N ALA A 195 7.34 17.95 -22.67
CA ALA A 195 7.32 18.86 -21.53
C ALA A 195 8.67 19.59 -21.39
N TYR A 196 8.64 20.86 -20.98
CA TYR A 196 9.84 21.67 -20.81
C TYR A 196 10.36 21.56 -19.38
N ASP A 197 11.65 21.30 -19.22
CA ASP A 197 12.28 21.22 -17.90
C ASP A 197 12.32 22.60 -17.20
N GLY A 198 12.16 23.70 -17.93
CA GLY A 198 12.25 25.04 -17.35
C GLY A 198 13.69 25.47 -17.06
N ALA A 199 13.85 26.74 -16.67
CA ALA A 199 15.15 27.30 -16.27
C ALA A 199 15.35 27.30 -14.74
N GLY A 200 14.31 26.96 -13.98
CA GLY A 200 14.29 27.00 -12.53
C GLY A 200 14.74 25.71 -11.86
N ASP A 201 14.38 25.60 -10.59
CA ASP A 201 14.60 24.43 -9.75
C ASP A 201 13.44 23.44 -9.75
N LEU A 202 12.23 23.92 -10.04
CA LEU A 202 11.03 23.12 -10.23
C LEU A 202 10.63 23.15 -11.71
N SER A 203 9.95 22.10 -12.16
CA SER A 203 9.31 22.13 -13.47
C SER A 203 8.23 23.23 -13.52
N PRO A 204 7.98 23.85 -14.69
CA PRO A 204 6.91 24.85 -14.82
C PRO A 204 5.54 24.33 -14.37
N PHE A 205 5.25 23.06 -14.67
CA PHE A 205 3.99 22.42 -14.32
C PHE A 205 3.87 22.19 -12.82
N SER A 206 4.89 21.60 -12.19
CA SER A 206 4.88 21.27 -10.76
C SER A 206 4.81 22.52 -9.90
N SER A 207 5.58 23.55 -10.26
CA SER A 207 5.53 24.85 -9.59
C SER A 207 4.14 25.51 -9.68
N ALA A 208 3.49 25.43 -10.84
CA ALA A 208 2.13 25.95 -11.01
C ALA A 208 1.10 25.10 -10.25
N PHE A 209 1.22 23.77 -10.29
CA PHE A 209 0.34 22.84 -9.59
C PHE A 209 0.38 23.05 -8.07
N ALA A 210 1.57 23.04 -7.45
CA ALA A 210 1.70 23.22 -6.01
C ALA A 210 1.06 24.52 -5.51
N ARG A 211 1.28 25.63 -6.23
CA ARG A 211 0.65 26.93 -5.90
C ARG A 211 -0.88 26.90 -6.02
N ARG A 212 -1.43 26.24 -7.03
CA ARG A 212 -2.88 26.27 -7.33
C ARG A 212 -3.66 25.17 -6.59
N ALA A 213 -3.03 24.06 -6.26
CA ALA A 213 -3.67 22.91 -5.60
C ALA A 213 -4.11 23.21 -4.16
N LEU A 214 -3.46 24.17 -3.50
CA LEU A 214 -3.82 24.64 -2.15
C LEU A 214 -4.95 25.67 -2.15
N ALA A 215 -5.51 26.02 -3.31
CA ALA A 215 -6.65 26.93 -3.37
C ALA A 215 -7.87 26.30 -2.66
N PRO A 216 -8.38 26.92 -1.59
CA PRO A 216 -9.39 26.31 -0.73
C PRO A 216 -10.72 26.18 -1.47
N ASN A 217 -11.35 25.02 -1.31
CA ASN A 217 -12.69 24.72 -1.83
C ASN A 217 -12.82 24.88 -3.35
N GLN A 218 -11.70 24.84 -4.08
CA GLN A 218 -11.69 24.94 -5.53
C GLN A 218 -11.76 23.56 -6.18
N GLU A 219 -12.66 23.42 -7.14
CA GLU A 219 -12.81 22.21 -7.93
C GLU A 219 -11.56 21.96 -8.80
N ILE A 220 -11.15 20.69 -8.92
CA ILE A 220 -9.88 20.29 -9.50
C ILE A 220 -9.71 20.64 -10.98
N ARG A 221 -10.76 20.58 -11.82
CA ARG A 221 -10.67 21.02 -13.22
C ARG A 221 -10.47 22.53 -13.31
N THR A 222 -11.03 23.29 -12.38
CA THR A 222 -10.79 24.73 -12.25
C THR A 222 -9.35 25.02 -11.80
N VAL A 223 -8.82 24.24 -10.86
CA VAL A 223 -7.39 24.27 -10.47
C VAL A 223 -6.51 23.99 -11.70
N MET A 224 -6.78 22.91 -12.44
CA MET A 224 -6.00 22.54 -13.64
C MET A 224 -6.08 23.61 -14.75
N SER A 225 -7.22 24.27 -14.91
CA SER A 225 -7.37 25.40 -15.83
C SER A 225 -6.48 26.59 -15.42
N ALA A 226 -6.33 26.83 -14.11
CA ALA A 226 -5.40 27.85 -13.61
C ALA A 226 -3.93 27.43 -13.78
N VAL A 227 -3.60 26.16 -13.51
CA VAL A 227 -2.26 25.59 -13.77
C VAL A 227 -1.90 25.76 -15.24
N ARG A 228 -2.80 25.44 -16.18
CA ARG A 228 -2.58 25.63 -17.62
C ARG A 228 -2.23 27.08 -17.94
N ARG A 229 -2.98 28.06 -17.42
CA ARG A 229 -2.69 29.49 -17.65
C ARG A 229 -1.30 29.86 -17.17
N ASP A 230 -0.95 29.48 -15.94
CA ASP A 230 0.35 29.81 -15.34
C ASP A 230 1.52 29.18 -16.11
N VAL A 231 1.36 27.94 -16.58
CA VAL A 231 2.41 27.25 -17.36
C VAL A 231 2.56 27.86 -18.75
N VAL A 232 1.46 28.16 -19.45
CA VAL A 232 1.50 28.82 -20.76
C VAL A 232 2.18 30.18 -20.65
N GLU A 233 1.89 30.94 -19.60
CA GLU A 233 2.54 32.23 -19.33
C GLU A 233 4.04 32.05 -19.04
N ALA A 234 4.40 31.18 -18.09
CA ALA A 234 5.78 30.94 -17.68
C ALA A 234 6.66 30.39 -18.82
N THR A 235 6.08 29.62 -19.74
CA THR A 235 6.79 29.02 -20.88
C THR A 235 6.62 29.79 -22.18
N LYS A 236 5.93 30.95 -22.17
CA LYS A 236 5.60 31.75 -23.37
C LYS A 236 4.90 30.92 -24.46
N GLY A 237 4.04 29.99 -24.06
CA GLY A 237 3.28 29.11 -24.94
C GLY A 237 4.02 27.88 -25.45
N LEU A 238 5.26 27.61 -25.00
CA LEU A 238 6.00 26.40 -25.40
C LEU A 238 5.44 25.12 -24.77
N GLN A 239 4.70 25.25 -23.67
CA GLN A 239 4.10 24.14 -22.95
C GLN A 239 2.64 24.44 -22.62
N VAL A 240 1.74 23.51 -22.96
CA VAL A 240 0.31 23.64 -22.70
C VAL A 240 -0.18 22.41 -21.93
N PRO A 241 -0.35 22.49 -20.60
CA PRO A 241 -0.89 21.38 -19.82
C PRO A 241 -2.24 20.91 -20.33
N TRP A 242 -2.47 19.60 -20.25
CA TRP A 242 -3.67 18.96 -20.78
C TRP A 242 -4.27 18.00 -19.77
N GLU A 243 -5.61 17.90 -19.71
CA GLU A 243 -6.29 16.92 -18.88
C GLU A 243 -7.35 16.15 -19.65
N ASN A 244 -7.57 14.90 -19.23
CA ASN A 244 -8.74 14.11 -19.59
C ASN A 244 -9.51 13.75 -18.32
N SER A 245 -10.80 14.09 -18.27
CA SER A 245 -11.64 13.88 -17.09
C SER A 245 -12.91 13.14 -17.45
N SER A 246 -13.24 12.18 -16.60
CA SER A 246 -14.52 11.45 -16.55
C SER A 246 -15.13 11.54 -15.14
N LEU A 247 -14.71 12.54 -14.35
CA LEU A 247 -15.26 12.82 -13.03
C LEU A 247 -16.74 13.15 -13.16
N VAL A 248 -17.57 12.44 -12.40
CA VAL A 248 -19.01 12.68 -12.33
C VAL A 248 -19.31 13.80 -11.35
N ASP A 249 -18.67 13.75 -10.18
CA ASP A 249 -18.84 14.72 -9.09
C ASP A 249 -17.68 15.71 -9.04
N ASP A 250 -17.91 16.84 -8.36
CA ASP A 250 -16.86 17.83 -8.12
C ASP A 250 -15.85 17.32 -7.10
N VAL A 251 -14.59 17.29 -7.53
CA VAL A 251 -13.46 16.85 -6.70
C VAL A 251 -12.69 18.07 -6.25
N VAL A 252 -12.48 18.20 -4.95
CA VAL A 252 -11.74 19.30 -4.34
C VAL A 252 -10.51 18.71 -3.65
N LEU A 253 -9.32 19.13 -4.09
CA LEU A 253 -8.06 18.72 -3.47
C LEU A 253 -7.94 19.30 -2.07
N MET A 254 -8.15 20.60 -1.92
CA MET A 254 -8.04 21.31 -0.65
C MET A 254 -9.41 21.68 -0.08
N ARG A 255 -9.96 20.83 0.81
CA ARG A 255 -11.20 21.14 1.54
C ARG A 255 -10.84 21.83 2.86
N ARG A 256 -11.00 23.16 2.93
CA ARG A 256 -10.89 23.92 4.18
C ARG A 256 -12.28 24.44 4.51
N SER A 257 -12.94 23.82 5.48
CA SER A 257 -14.26 24.25 5.94
C SER A 257 -14.42 24.03 7.44
N SER A 258 -13.34 24.22 8.19
CA SER A 258 -13.44 24.29 9.65
C SER A 258 -13.75 25.73 10.06
N ARG A 259 -14.63 25.89 11.04
CA ARG A 259 -14.94 27.20 11.63
C ARG A 259 -13.86 27.49 12.67
N PRO A 260 -13.37 28.75 12.82
CA PRO A 260 -12.49 29.09 13.94
C PRO A 260 -13.09 28.62 15.25
N SER A 261 -12.29 28.00 16.12
CA SER A 261 -12.81 27.55 17.41
C SER A 261 -12.91 28.73 18.37
N LEU A 262 -14.11 28.93 18.90
CA LEU A 262 -14.40 29.95 19.92
C LEU A 262 -14.82 29.25 21.23
N PRO A 263 -14.46 29.82 22.39
CA PRO A 263 -14.95 29.34 23.67
C PRO A 263 -16.49 29.44 23.75
N PRO A 264 -17.14 28.63 24.60
CA PRO A 264 -18.58 28.78 24.89
C PRO A 264 -18.88 30.16 25.51
N VAL A 265 -20.16 30.55 25.53
CA VAL A 265 -20.64 31.85 26.06
C VAL A 265 -20.03 32.12 27.43
N LEU A 266 -19.28 33.22 27.53
CA LEU A 266 -18.62 33.64 28.76
C LEU A 266 -19.52 34.67 29.47
N GLU A 267 -19.55 34.61 30.80
CA GLU A 267 -20.12 35.66 31.65
C GLU A 267 -18.97 36.40 32.33
N LYS A 268 -18.96 37.74 32.28
CA LYS A 268 -17.93 38.57 32.90
C LYS A 268 -18.56 39.67 33.74
N VAL A 269 -18.04 39.91 34.93
CA VAL A 269 -18.45 41.04 35.78
C VAL A 269 -17.62 42.27 35.40
N VAL A 270 -18.27 43.41 35.17
CA VAL A 270 -17.62 44.70 34.82
C VAL A 270 -18.15 45.78 35.75
N LEU A 271 -17.28 46.70 36.19
CA LEU A 271 -17.66 47.77 37.11
C LEU A 271 -17.86 49.12 36.42
N SER A 272 -18.97 49.78 36.74
CA SER A 272 -19.24 51.15 36.29
C SER A 272 -18.30 52.14 36.98
N GLY A 273 -17.70 53.06 36.21
CA GLY A 273 -16.92 54.17 36.76
C GLY A 273 -15.49 53.84 37.21
N ALA A 274 -15.06 52.58 37.02
CA ALA A 274 -13.71 52.10 37.34
C ALA A 274 -12.68 52.37 36.23
N GLY A 275 -13.13 52.84 35.06
CA GLY A 275 -12.31 52.96 33.84
C GLY A 275 -12.27 51.66 33.03
N PRO A 276 -11.42 51.58 31.99
CA PRO A 276 -11.33 50.41 31.11
C PRO A 276 -10.90 49.13 31.85
N ILE A 277 -11.72 48.08 31.77
CA ILE A 277 -11.47 46.76 32.37
C ILE A 277 -11.15 45.74 31.28
N ASN A 278 -10.08 44.97 31.44
CA ASN A 278 -9.70 43.89 30.52
C ASN A 278 -10.76 42.78 30.49
N LEU A 279 -11.14 42.35 29.29
CA LEU A 279 -12.11 41.27 29.11
C LEU A 279 -11.45 39.88 29.14
N ASP A 280 -10.14 39.79 28.84
CA ASP A 280 -9.34 38.56 28.80
C ASP A 280 -9.96 37.43 27.98
N LEU A 281 -10.60 37.79 26.86
CA LEU A 281 -11.16 36.79 25.95
C LEU A 281 -10.04 35.93 25.37
N PRO A 282 -10.22 34.61 25.23
CA PRO A 282 -9.19 33.78 24.61
C PRO A 282 -9.04 34.15 23.13
N GLU A 283 -7.82 34.02 22.62
CA GLU A 283 -7.56 34.17 21.19
C GLU A 283 -8.29 33.05 20.43
N PRO A 284 -9.06 33.37 19.36
CA PRO A 284 -9.67 32.35 18.52
C PRO A 284 -8.61 31.43 17.91
N VAL A 285 -8.86 30.12 17.95
CA VAL A 285 -7.91 29.13 17.42
C VAL A 285 -8.32 28.74 16.02
N GLU A 286 -7.42 28.92 15.06
CA GLU A 286 -7.56 28.43 13.69
C GLU A 286 -7.14 26.94 13.64
N ILE A 287 -8.01 26.09 13.09
CA ILE A 287 -7.90 24.62 13.15
C ILE A 287 -7.02 24.03 12.02
N ASP A 288 -6.94 24.67 10.85
CA ASP A 288 -6.29 24.20 9.61
C ASP A 288 -5.01 25.01 9.22
N GLY A 289 -4.52 25.85 10.13
CA GLY A 289 -3.50 26.89 9.89
C GLY A 289 -4.05 28.11 9.13
N GLY A 290 -3.83 29.32 9.65
CA GLY A 290 -4.26 30.55 8.97
C GLY A 290 -4.26 31.77 9.88
N THR A 291 -4.89 32.86 9.41
CA THR A 291 -5.12 34.06 10.23
C THR A 291 -6.59 34.25 10.49
N VAL A 292 -6.94 34.57 11.73
CA VAL A 292 -8.32 34.86 12.13
C VAL A 292 -8.50 36.36 12.28
N THR A 293 -9.58 36.87 11.72
CA THR A 293 -10.10 38.22 11.93
C THR A 293 -11.35 38.14 12.79
N VAL A 294 -11.59 39.13 13.64
CA VAL A 294 -12.78 39.21 14.47
C VAL A 294 -13.55 40.48 14.13
N SER A 295 -14.82 40.35 13.79
CA SER A 295 -15.73 41.49 13.63
C SER A 295 -16.65 41.64 14.84
N ILE A 296 -16.80 42.87 15.33
CA ILE A 296 -17.75 43.17 16.39
C ILE A 296 -19.14 43.33 15.76
N GLU A 297 -19.97 42.29 15.86
CA GLU A 297 -21.32 42.27 15.26
C GLU A 297 -22.31 43.11 16.07
N ARG A 298 -22.19 43.08 17.41
CA ARG A 298 -23.01 43.89 18.32
C ARG A 298 -22.16 44.35 19.50
N PRO A 299 -21.78 45.64 19.59
CA PRO A 299 -21.07 46.16 20.75
C PRO A 299 -22.00 46.25 21.97
N PRO A 300 -21.43 46.39 23.19
CA PRO A 300 -22.19 46.64 24.41
C PRO A 300 -23.02 47.93 24.30
N THR A 301 -24.17 47.98 24.97
CA THR A 301 -25.09 49.14 24.96
C THR A 301 -24.92 50.05 26.17
N LEU A 302 -24.44 49.52 27.29
CA LEU A 302 -24.25 50.22 28.56
C LEU A 302 -22.79 50.64 28.78
N GLY A 303 -21.86 50.18 27.94
CA GLY A 303 -20.44 50.54 27.98
C GLY A 303 -19.83 50.71 26.59
N ARG A 304 -18.56 51.14 26.55
CA ARG A 304 -17.77 51.27 25.33
C ARG A 304 -16.70 50.20 25.27
N LEU A 305 -16.56 49.59 24.10
CA LEU A 305 -15.49 48.64 23.82
C LEU A 305 -14.23 49.39 23.42
N MET A 306 -13.09 49.02 23.98
CA MET A 306 -11.81 49.72 23.80
C MET A 306 -10.71 48.72 23.42
N LEU A 307 -9.83 49.09 22.50
CA LEU A 307 -8.62 48.36 22.17
C LEU A 307 -7.45 49.35 22.09
N ASP A 308 -6.40 49.13 22.89
CA ASP A 308 -5.22 49.99 22.97
C ASP A 308 -5.56 51.49 23.09
N GLY A 309 -6.61 51.82 23.86
CA GLY A 309 -7.07 53.19 24.12
C GLY A 309 -7.99 53.81 23.06
N LYS A 310 -8.37 53.06 22.00
CA LYS A 310 -9.32 53.49 20.98
C LYS A 310 -10.65 52.77 21.11
N VAL A 311 -11.76 53.47 20.85
CA VAL A 311 -13.10 52.86 20.83
C VAL A 311 -13.21 51.94 19.62
N VAL A 312 -13.74 50.73 19.82
CA VAL A 312 -14.02 49.75 18.77
C VAL A 312 -15.51 49.77 18.46
N GLU A 313 -15.86 50.07 17.21
CA GLU A 313 -17.24 50.27 16.77
C GLU A 313 -17.87 49.00 16.16
N ALA A 314 -19.19 49.01 15.99
CA ALA A 314 -19.89 47.93 15.30
C ALA A 314 -19.39 47.75 13.85
N GLY A 315 -19.13 46.50 13.45
CA GLY A 315 -18.61 46.14 12.14
C GLY A 315 -17.10 46.33 11.98
N GLU A 316 -16.40 46.90 12.96
CA GLU A 316 -14.95 47.03 12.93
C GLU A 316 -14.27 45.65 13.00
N GLN A 317 -13.22 45.47 12.20
CA GLN A 317 -12.44 44.24 12.13
C GLN A 317 -11.12 44.39 12.89
N ILE A 318 -10.89 43.52 13.86
CA ILE A 318 -9.64 43.40 14.61
C ILE A 318 -8.97 42.06 14.30
N GLN A 319 -7.69 41.90 14.63
CA GLN A 319 -7.02 40.60 14.50
C GLN A 319 -7.42 39.68 15.66
N GLY A 320 -7.43 38.36 15.45
CA GLY A 320 -7.75 37.39 16.51
C GLY A 320 -6.88 37.56 17.76
N LYS A 321 -5.58 37.80 17.59
CA LYS A 321 -4.61 38.12 18.66
C LYS A 321 -4.92 39.39 19.47
N ASP A 322 -5.79 40.27 18.95
CA ASP A 322 -6.19 41.50 19.63
C ASP A 322 -7.38 41.27 20.56
N LEU A 323 -8.15 40.20 20.36
CA LEU A 323 -9.33 39.86 21.14
C LEU A 323 -9.04 39.73 22.65
N PRO A 324 -7.91 39.13 23.10
CA PRO A 324 -7.55 39.10 24.52
C PRO A 324 -7.26 40.47 25.15
N ARG A 325 -6.94 41.48 24.33
CA ARG A 325 -6.58 42.84 24.78
C ARG A 325 -7.77 43.80 24.80
N LEU A 326 -8.95 43.30 24.45
CA LEU A 326 -10.18 44.07 24.42
C LEU A 326 -10.59 44.47 25.84
N GLN A 327 -10.99 45.72 25.99
CA GLN A 327 -11.39 46.33 27.26
C GLN A 327 -12.83 46.84 27.17
N MET A 328 -13.52 46.88 28.31
CA MET A 328 -14.83 47.52 28.43
C MET A 328 -14.75 48.67 29.44
N ASP A 329 -15.17 49.85 29.02
CA ASP A 329 -15.29 51.04 29.87
C ASP A 329 -16.77 51.38 30.07
N VAL A 330 -17.24 51.35 31.31
CA VAL A 330 -18.65 51.61 31.67
C VAL A 330 -18.72 52.94 32.42
N PRO A 331 -19.49 53.93 31.94
CA PRO A 331 -19.64 55.23 32.60
C PRO A 331 -20.17 55.13 34.04
N LYS A 332 -19.87 56.14 34.87
CA LYS A 332 -20.42 56.27 36.23
C LYS A 332 -21.95 56.37 36.22
N GLY A 333 -22.60 55.82 37.24
CA GLY A 333 -24.05 55.91 37.44
C GLY A 333 -24.90 54.76 36.84
N ILE A 334 -24.27 53.73 36.27
CA ILE A 334 -24.92 52.53 35.71
C ILE A 334 -24.73 51.36 36.69
N GLY A 335 -25.69 50.43 36.83
CA GLY A 335 -25.51 49.25 37.70
C GLY A 335 -25.86 49.45 39.18
N ALA A 336 -26.79 50.36 39.48
CA ALA A 336 -27.40 50.51 40.81
C ALA A 336 -28.33 49.32 41.18
N THR A 337 -28.81 48.61 40.15
CA THR A 337 -29.41 47.27 40.20
C THR A 337 -28.57 46.35 39.30
N GLU A 338 -28.54 45.03 39.52
CA GLU A 338 -27.81 44.12 38.61
C GLU A 338 -28.35 44.26 37.17
N GLU A 339 -27.55 44.87 36.29
CA GLU A 339 -27.86 45.11 34.89
C GLU A 339 -27.01 44.19 34.02
N MET A 340 -27.59 43.70 32.92
CA MET A 340 -26.93 42.80 31.98
C MET A 340 -26.73 43.52 30.65
N ASP A 341 -25.53 43.41 30.11
CA ASP A 341 -25.20 43.87 28.75
C ASP A 341 -24.57 42.72 27.96
N MET A 342 -24.35 42.90 26.66
CA MET A 342 -23.77 41.85 25.85
C MET A 342 -22.87 42.37 24.73
N LEU A 343 -21.85 41.57 24.40
CA LEU A 343 -21.02 41.71 23.22
C LEU A 343 -21.24 40.48 22.33
N ALA A 344 -21.60 40.69 21.07
CA ALA A 344 -21.57 39.64 20.05
C ALA A 344 -20.49 39.93 19.02
N TYR A 345 -19.73 38.92 18.65
CA TYR A 345 -18.64 39.02 17.69
C TYR A 345 -18.59 37.79 16.79
N ALA A 346 -18.03 37.93 15.60
CA ALA A 346 -17.80 36.83 14.68
C ALA A 346 -16.30 36.71 14.38
N ALA A 347 -15.74 35.52 14.58
CA ALA A 347 -14.40 35.17 14.13
C ALA A 347 -14.49 34.56 12.73
N ARG A 348 -13.71 35.08 11.80
CA ARG A 348 -13.60 34.58 10.42
C ARG A 348 -12.15 34.25 10.11
N ASP A 349 -11.91 33.06 9.60
CA ASP A 349 -10.61 32.73 9.02
C ASP A 349 -10.49 33.27 7.59
N ASN A 350 -9.30 33.17 7.03
CA ASN A 350 -9.00 33.55 5.66
C ASN A 350 -9.49 32.52 4.61
N TRP A 351 -10.09 31.41 5.04
CA TRP A 351 -10.61 30.32 4.20
C TRP A 351 -12.14 30.32 4.07
N GLY A 352 -12.81 31.27 4.71
CA GLY A 352 -14.26 31.46 4.64
C GLY A 352 -15.04 30.77 5.75
N GLY A 353 -14.36 30.18 6.74
CA GLY A 353 -14.98 29.69 7.96
C GLY A 353 -15.39 30.85 8.88
N GLU A 354 -16.54 30.71 9.53
CA GLU A 354 -17.07 31.70 10.48
C GLU A 354 -17.55 30.98 11.75
N ALA A 355 -17.17 31.52 12.90
CA ALA A 355 -17.72 31.19 14.20
C ALA A 355 -18.22 32.45 14.90
N ARG A 356 -19.26 32.30 15.74
CA ARG A 356 -19.86 33.43 16.46
C ARG A 356 -19.70 33.23 17.95
N GLY A 357 -19.23 34.28 18.61
CA GLY A 357 -19.08 34.33 20.06
C GLY A 357 -20.06 35.32 20.66
N MET A 358 -20.42 35.05 21.92
CA MET A 358 -21.24 35.95 22.73
C MET A 358 -20.64 36.03 24.13
N LEU A 359 -20.52 37.25 24.64
CA LEU A 359 -20.06 37.56 25.98
C LEU A 359 -21.17 38.34 26.68
N VAL A 360 -21.57 37.87 27.85
CA VAL A 360 -22.60 38.51 28.67
C VAL A 360 -21.91 39.24 29.81
N PHE A 361 -22.19 40.53 29.97
CA PHE A 361 -21.64 41.34 31.04
C PHE A 361 -22.65 41.49 32.16
N ARG A 362 -22.23 41.21 33.39
CA ARG A 362 -22.97 41.58 34.60
C ARG A 362 -22.38 42.86 35.17
N ILE A 363 -23.09 43.97 35.07
CA ILE A 363 -22.60 45.28 35.46
C ILE A 363 -22.92 45.54 36.93
N LYS A 364 -21.90 45.94 37.70
CA LYS A 364 -22.03 46.35 39.12
C LYS A 364 -21.45 47.73 39.33
N SER A 365 -21.90 48.43 40.37
CA SER A 365 -21.32 49.73 40.74
C SER A 365 -19.86 49.57 41.21
N GLY A 366 -18.95 50.32 40.59
CA GLY A 366 -17.57 50.47 41.03
C GLY A 366 -17.37 51.57 42.09
N GLU A 367 -18.45 52.22 42.54
CA GLU A 367 -18.38 53.36 43.45
C GLU A 367 -18.29 52.94 44.93
N GLY A 368 -17.42 53.61 45.68
CA GLY A 368 -17.26 53.42 47.12
C GLY A 368 -16.52 52.12 47.52
N PRO A 369 -16.44 51.82 48.84
CA PRO A 369 -15.63 50.72 49.37
C PRO A 369 -16.02 49.34 48.84
N GLN A 370 -17.29 49.16 48.46
CA GLN A 370 -17.81 47.91 47.89
C GLN A 370 -17.28 47.69 46.46
N GLY A 371 -17.19 48.73 45.64
CA GLY A 371 -16.62 48.66 44.30
C GLY A 371 -15.11 48.36 44.31
N GLU A 372 -14.36 49.00 45.21
CA GLU A 372 -12.93 48.73 45.43
C GLU A 372 -12.68 47.27 45.84
N GLN A 373 -13.54 46.71 46.70
CA GLN A 373 -13.45 45.31 47.11
C GLN A 373 -13.74 44.34 45.94
N VAL A 374 -14.71 44.65 45.08
CA VAL A 374 -14.99 43.84 43.88
C VAL A 374 -13.84 43.93 42.88
N MET A 375 -13.25 45.11 42.64
CA MET A 375 -12.05 45.23 41.80
C MET A 375 -10.88 44.38 42.31
N ALA A 376 -10.58 44.47 43.61
CA ALA A 376 -9.51 43.67 44.21
C ALA A 376 -9.77 42.15 44.08
N SER A 377 -11.03 41.72 44.17
CA SER A 377 -11.44 40.32 43.94
C SER A 377 -11.20 39.90 42.49
N LEU A 378 -11.62 40.72 41.52
CA LEU A 378 -11.44 40.45 40.09
C LEU A 378 -9.95 40.38 39.70
N GLU A 379 -9.12 41.29 40.23
CA GLU A 379 -7.66 41.26 40.01
C GLU A 379 -7.00 40.01 40.62
N ALA A 380 -7.46 39.57 41.81
CA ALA A 380 -6.98 38.36 42.45
C ALA A 380 -7.39 37.10 41.67
N GLU A 381 -8.64 37.03 41.21
CA GLU A 381 -9.15 35.97 40.33
C GLU A 381 -8.34 35.88 39.03
N GLN A 382 -8.03 37.03 38.40
CA GLN A 382 -7.24 37.07 37.18
C GLN A 382 -5.80 36.55 37.41
N LYS A 383 -5.15 36.93 38.52
CA LYS A 383 -3.82 36.38 38.89
C LYS A 383 -3.87 34.88 39.13
N GLN A 384 -4.92 34.39 39.78
CA GLN A 384 -5.12 32.95 40.02
C GLN A 384 -5.32 32.18 38.71
N GLN A 385 -6.12 32.70 37.78
CA GLN A 385 -6.33 32.10 36.45
C GLN A 385 -5.04 32.00 35.64
N VAL A 386 -4.17 33.03 35.68
CA VAL A 386 -2.86 32.98 35.01
C VAL A 386 -1.98 31.88 35.59
N LEU A 387 -1.97 31.73 36.92
CA LEU A 387 -1.22 30.66 37.60
C LEU A 387 -1.76 29.27 37.25
N GLU A 388 -3.08 29.10 37.29
CA GLU A 388 -3.76 27.84 36.92
C GLU A 388 -3.47 27.45 35.47
N ARG A 389 -3.53 28.39 34.52
CA ARG A 389 -3.15 28.15 33.12
C ARG A 389 -1.69 27.70 32.97
N GLY A 390 -0.77 28.28 33.76
CA GLY A 390 0.63 27.84 33.78
C GLY A 390 0.81 26.40 34.26
N ILE A 391 0.03 25.98 35.27
CA ILE A 391 -0.02 24.60 35.76
C ILE A 391 -0.60 23.68 34.68
N HIS A 392 -1.71 24.09 34.04
CA HIS A 392 -2.33 23.31 32.97
C HIS A 392 -1.40 23.10 31.77
N ILE A 393 -0.67 24.12 31.30
CA ILE A 393 0.32 23.98 30.22
C ILE A 393 1.44 23.02 30.63
N THR A 394 1.89 23.10 31.88
CA THR A 394 2.98 22.24 32.38
C THR A 394 2.56 20.78 32.41
N GLY A 395 1.41 20.47 33.00
CA GLY A 395 0.86 19.10 33.04
C GLY A 395 0.50 18.58 31.65
N ALA A 396 -0.02 19.45 30.77
CA ALA A 396 -0.29 19.12 29.38
C ALA A 396 0.97 18.68 28.62
N ALA A 397 2.09 19.38 28.83
CA ALA A 397 3.36 19.01 28.24
C ALA A 397 3.85 17.66 28.78
N GLU A 398 3.79 17.46 30.09
CA GLU A 398 4.17 16.21 30.75
C GLU A 398 3.34 14.99 30.27
N ALA A 399 2.07 15.19 29.90
CA ALA A 399 1.21 14.13 29.37
C ALA A 399 1.63 13.63 27.97
N ILE A 400 2.40 14.43 27.22
CA ILE A 400 2.89 14.13 25.88
C ILE A 400 4.37 13.74 25.92
N GLU A 401 5.15 14.45 26.72
CA GLU A 401 6.61 14.44 26.70
C GLU A 401 7.19 13.04 26.97
N ASN A 402 8.18 12.66 26.14
CA ASN A 402 8.92 11.40 26.24
C ASN A 402 8.06 10.11 26.17
N ARG A 403 6.83 10.18 25.65
CA ARG A 403 6.05 8.97 25.36
C ARG A 403 6.57 8.29 24.10
N GLU A 404 6.68 6.97 24.17
CA GLU A 404 6.85 6.12 22.99
C GLU A 404 5.64 5.17 22.93
N ILE A 405 4.91 5.22 21.82
CA ILE A 405 3.68 4.47 21.63
C ILE A 405 3.86 3.51 20.46
N ASP A 406 3.80 2.21 20.73
CA ASP A 406 3.82 1.16 19.70
C ASP A 406 2.45 1.07 19.01
N ILE A 407 2.45 1.09 17.68
CA ILE A 407 1.21 1.16 16.90
C ILE A 407 1.23 0.11 15.77
N PRO A 408 0.28 -0.83 15.74
CA PRO A 408 0.18 -1.84 14.68
C PRO A 408 -0.07 -1.21 13.30
N VAL A 409 0.65 -1.67 12.29
CA VAL A 409 0.48 -1.24 10.89
C VAL A 409 -0.75 -1.90 10.26
N GLY A 410 -1.50 -1.14 9.46
CA GLY A 410 -2.59 -1.65 8.62
C GLY A 410 -3.87 -2.05 9.35
N VAL A 411 -4.03 -1.75 10.65
CA VAL A 411 -5.29 -2.02 11.38
C VAL A 411 -6.23 -0.81 11.43
N GLY A 412 -5.88 0.28 10.74
CA GLY A 412 -6.60 1.56 10.76
C GLY A 412 -6.12 2.51 11.86
N PRO A 413 -6.79 3.67 12.06
CA PRO A 413 -6.39 4.68 13.04
C PRO A 413 -6.51 4.19 14.49
N ILE A 414 -5.43 4.29 15.25
CA ILE A 414 -5.38 3.91 16.67
C ILE A 414 -5.42 5.14 17.58
N PRO A 415 -6.34 5.21 18.57
CA PRO A 415 -6.36 6.28 19.56
C PRO A 415 -5.08 6.31 20.41
N LEU A 416 -4.46 7.48 20.52
CA LEU A 416 -3.20 7.66 21.27
C LEU A 416 -3.39 7.69 22.79
N LYS A 417 -4.59 8.07 23.25
CA LYS A 417 -4.97 8.12 24.68
C LYS A 417 -3.90 8.84 25.51
N LEU A 418 -3.78 10.14 25.27
CA LEU A 418 -2.75 10.96 25.90
C LEU A 418 -3.03 11.21 27.39
N ASN A 419 -4.28 11.04 27.84
CA ASN A 419 -4.74 11.32 29.21
C ASN A 419 -4.49 12.79 29.54
N PHE A 420 -4.98 13.67 28.67
CA PHE A 420 -4.72 15.09 28.75
C PHE A 420 -5.35 15.68 30.03
N PRO A 421 -4.60 16.42 30.88
CA PRO A 421 -5.03 16.71 32.25
C PRO A 421 -6.00 17.89 32.38
N THR A 422 -6.42 18.49 31.26
CA THR A 422 -7.30 19.67 31.24
C THR A 422 -8.25 19.63 30.05
N GLN A 423 -9.43 20.23 30.21
CA GLN A 423 -10.35 20.54 29.12
C GLN A 423 -10.62 22.05 29.04
N ASP A 424 -9.71 22.87 29.58
CA ASP A 424 -9.81 24.32 29.52
C ASP A 424 -9.84 24.78 28.05
N PRO A 425 -10.92 25.46 27.58
CA PRO A 425 -11.04 25.92 26.20
C PRO A 425 -10.01 27.02 25.85
N ALA A 426 -9.31 27.59 26.83
CA ALA A 426 -8.19 28.49 26.58
C ALA A 426 -6.89 27.76 26.21
N VAL A 427 -6.81 26.44 26.41
CA VAL A 427 -5.63 25.62 26.10
C VAL A 427 -5.77 24.97 24.72
N SER A 428 -4.78 25.19 23.87
CA SER A 428 -4.72 24.61 22.52
C SER A 428 -3.34 24.03 22.20
N LEU A 429 -3.29 23.07 21.29
CA LEU A 429 -2.07 22.42 20.83
C LEU A 429 -1.92 22.67 19.34
N LYS A 430 -0.91 23.44 18.94
CA LYS A 430 -0.54 23.57 17.53
C LYS A 430 0.42 22.44 17.16
N VAL A 431 0.18 21.74 16.06
CA VAL A 431 1.16 20.79 15.51
C VAL A 431 2.41 21.56 15.07
N ALA A 432 3.53 21.30 15.74
CA ALA A 432 4.83 21.93 15.48
C ALA A 432 5.72 21.06 14.56
N SER A 433 5.57 19.74 14.64
CA SER A 433 6.21 18.78 13.72
C SER A 433 5.21 17.67 13.40
N TYR A 434 4.87 17.55 12.11
CA TYR A 434 3.96 16.52 11.61
C TYR A 434 4.75 15.22 11.34
N PRO A 435 4.20 14.03 11.61
CA PRO A 435 4.93 12.78 11.41
C PRO A 435 5.36 12.62 9.94
N ALA A 436 6.59 12.16 9.73
CA ALA A 436 7.14 11.98 8.38
C ALA A 436 6.37 10.95 7.54
N THR A 437 5.73 9.96 8.19
CA THR A 437 4.88 8.94 7.59
C THR A 437 3.62 8.72 8.43
N GLY A 438 2.54 8.27 7.80
CA GLY A 438 1.24 8.03 8.44
C GLY A 438 0.41 9.30 8.58
N THR A 439 -0.73 9.20 9.25
CA THR A 439 -1.67 10.31 9.39
C THR A 439 -2.11 10.53 10.84
N LEU A 440 -2.19 11.79 11.24
CA LEU A 440 -2.87 12.19 12.47
C LEU A 440 -4.32 12.53 12.15
N SER A 441 -5.24 12.07 12.98
CA SER A 441 -6.66 12.35 12.78
C SER A 441 -7.43 12.44 14.09
N LEU A 442 -8.55 13.13 14.02
CA LEU A 442 -9.66 13.06 14.97
C LEU A 442 -10.80 12.23 14.35
N PRO A 443 -11.81 11.79 15.12
CA PRO A 443 -12.95 11.03 14.62
C PRO A 443 -13.73 11.67 13.47
N ASP A 444 -13.59 12.99 13.30
CA ASP A 444 -14.32 13.83 12.34
C ASP A 444 -13.42 14.48 11.26
N ARG A 445 -12.08 14.54 11.44
CA ARG A 445 -11.16 15.19 10.47
C ARG A 445 -9.72 14.64 10.49
N ILE A 446 -9.04 14.67 9.34
CA ILE A 446 -7.58 14.46 9.25
C ILE A 446 -6.91 15.79 9.60
N LEU A 447 -5.81 15.73 10.35
CA LEU A 447 -5.01 16.91 10.65
C LEU A 447 -3.99 17.15 9.54
N SER A 448 -3.83 18.39 9.11
CA SER A 448 -2.77 18.80 8.20
C SER A 448 -1.54 19.25 9.01
N PRO A 449 -0.38 19.43 8.34
CA PRO A 449 0.63 20.35 8.85
C PRO A 449 -0.03 21.68 9.26
N ASP A 450 0.42 22.26 10.37
CA ASP A 450 -0.11 23.48 11.00
C ASP A 450 -1.48 23.38 11.71
N SER A 451 -2.15 22.23 11.71
CA SER A 451 -3.42 22.09 12.43
C SER A 451 -3.27 22.38 13.93
N SER A 452 -4.34 22.90 14.52
CA SER A 452 -4.48 23.07 15.97
C SER A 452 -5.58 22.18 16.54
N LEU A 453 -5.39 21.72 17.77
CA LEU A 453 -6.38 20.99 18.56
C LEU A 453 -6.74 21.78 19.80
N MET A 454 -8.00 21.76 20.20
CA MET A 454 -8.43 22.21 21.52
C MET A 454 -8.19 21.12 22.57
N ALA A 455 -8.05 21.50 23.84
CA ALA A 455 -7.75 20.57 24.93
C ALA A 455 -8.72 19.38 25.04
N ASP A 456 -10.01 19.59 24.77
CA ASP A 456 -11.07 18.58 24.79
C ASP A 456 -11.00 17.58 23.61
N GLU A 457 -10.23 17.90 22.57
CA GLU A 457 -10.02 17.03 21.41
C GLU A 457 -8.82 16.10 21.56
N VAL A 458 -7.87 16.43 22.43
CA VAL A 458 -6.56 15.75 22.51
C VAL A 458 -6.67 14.26 22.79
N ASP A 459 -7.57 13.85 23.68
CA ASP A 459 -7.77 12.42 24.00
C ASP A 459 -8.46 11.64 22.87
N ARG A 460 -9.02 12.34 21.88
CA ARG A 460 -9.57 11.75 20.66
C ARG A 460 -8.54 11.66 19.53
N LEU A 461 -7.31 12.14 19.73
CA LEU A 461 -6.25 12.07 18.73
C LEU A 461 -5.91 10.61 18.40
N ARG A 462 -5.84 10.32 17.11
CA ARG A 462 -5.50 9.01 16.55
C ARG A 462 -4.30 9.14 15.62
N TYR A 463 -3.59 8.03 15.47
CA TYR A 463 -2.55 7.88 14.45
C TYR A 463 -2.78 6.60 13.66
N GLU A 464 -2.69 6.70 12.34
CA GLU A 464 -2.63 5.54 11.43
C GLU A 464 -1.22 5.47 10.82
N PRO A 465 -0.43 4.43 11.13
CA PRO A 465 0.87 4.24 10.51
C PRO A 465 0.75 3.96 9.01
N GLN A 466 1.65 4.55 8.22
CA GLN A 466 1.76 4.22 6.81
C GLN A 466 2.26 2.79 6.60
N ILE A 467 1.65 2.07 5.66
CA ILE A 467 2.10 0.72 5.28
C ILE A 467 3.52 0.79 4.70
N GLY A 468 4.38 -0.13 5.16
CA GLY A 468 5.81 -0.14 4.80
C GLY A 468 6.68 0.83 5.62
N ALA A 469 6.10 1.62 6.52
CA ALA A 469 6.87 2.39 7.51
C ALA A 469 7.21 1.53 8.72
N GLY A 470 8.50 1.44 9.06
CA GLY A 470 8.98 0.73 10.27
C GLY A 470 9.90 1.57 11.14
N LYS A 471 10.05 2.87 10.83
CA LYS A 471 10.85 3.79 11.63
C LYS A 471 9.96 4.54 12.60
N THR A 472 10.42 4.68 13.84
CA THR A 472 9.81 5.60 14.81
C THR A 472 9.76 7.00 14.22
N VAL A 473 8.60 7.63 14.32
CA VAL A 473 8.38 9.02 13.93
C VAL A 473 8.19 9.88 15.16
N GLU A 474 8.70 11.11 15.11
CA GLU A 474 8.51 12.10 16.16
C GLU A 474 7.35 13.02 15.77
N VAL A 475 6.50 13.33 16.74
CA VAL A 475 5.44 14.33 16.63
C VAL A 475 5.68 15.37 17.70
N ALA A 476 5.66 16.65 17.31
CA ALA A 476 5.84 17.76 18.24
C ALA A 476 4.60 18.66 18.24
N PHE A 477 4.24 19.14 19.43
CA PHE A 477 3.19 20.11 19.64
C PHE A 477 3.74 21.33 20.35
N GLU A 478 3.19 22.49 20.02
CA GLU A 478 3.32 23.71 20.79
C GLU A 478 2.03 23.94 21.58
N ILE A 479 2.09 23.81 22.90
CA ILE A 479 0.96 23.98 23.80
C ILE A 479 0.87 25.46 24.18
N ARG A 480 -0.32 26.04 24.02
CA ARG A 480 -0.60 27.47 24.21
C ARG A 480 -1.77 27.64 25.18
N ALA A 481 -1.76 28.69 25.99
CA ALA A 481 -2.92 29.09 26.79
C ALA A 481 -3.09 30.62 26.84
N GLY A 482 -4.02 31.15 26.05
CA GLY A 482 -4.22 32.60 25.90
C GLY A 482 -2.92 33.34 25.57
N SER A 483 -2.62 34.44 26.27
CA SER A 483 -1.41 35.26 26.07
C SER A 483 -0.18 34.78 26.86
N ALA A 484 -0.21 33.60 27.49
CA ALA A 484 0.91 33.05 28.25
C ALA A 484 1.99 32.45 27.35
N ALA A 485 3.19 32.20 27.90
CA ALA A 485 4.29 31.55 27.19
C ALA A 485 3.88 30.14 26.72
N SER A 486 4.20 29.80 25.47
CA SER A 486 3.99 28.47 24.92
C SER A 486 5.01 27.46 25.46
N LYS A 487 4.63 26.19 25.52
CA LYS A 487 5.54 25.10 25.92
C LYS A 487 5.57 24.02 24.83
N PRO A 488 6.74 23.64 24.29
CA PRO A 488 6.85 22.53 23.37
C PRO A 488 6.69 21.20 24.11
N ALA A 489 6.14 20.20 23.43
CA ALA A 489 6.10 18.82 23.89
C ALA A 489 6.27 17.87 22.70
N THR A 490 7.00 16.78 22.90
CA THR A 490 7.29 15.79 21.85
C THR A 490 6.94 14.38 22.29
N MET A 491 6.44 13.58 21.35
CA MET A 491 6.20 12.15 21.54
C MET A 491 6.73 11.36 20.34
N LYS A 492 6.98 10.08 20.57
CA LYS A 492 7.42 9.11 19.57
C LYS A 492 6.31 8.11 19.29
N LEU A 493 6.08 7.85 18.01
CA LEU A 493 5.15 6.82 17.53
C LEU A 493 5.98 5.77 16.81
N SER A 494 5.86 4.52 17.23
CA SER A 494 6.66 3.39 16.74
C SER A 494 5.77 2.40 15.97
N PRO A 495 5.70 2.49 14.63
CA PRO A 495 4.99 1.52 13.80
C PRO A 495 5.56 0.11 13.97
N ALA A 496 4.68 -0.87 14.18
CA ALA A 496 5.06 -2.27 14.32
C ALA A 496 4.16 -3.18 13.48
N VAL A 497 4.75 -4.20 12.87
CA VAL A 497 4.00 -5.24 12.16
C VAL A 497 3.48 -6.26 13.18
N ASP A 498 2.24 -6.73 13.02
CA ASP A 498 1.71 -7.75 13.90
C ASP A 498 2.48 -9.08 13.71
N PRO A 499 2.74 -9.84 14.78
CA PRO A 499 3.39 -11.15 14.67
C PRO A 499 2.67 -12.13 13.72
N CYS A 500 1.35 -12.02 13.54
CA CYS A 500 0.62 -12.86 12.58
C CYS A 500 1.03 -12.56 11.14
N ASP A 501 1.16 -11.27 10.75
CA ASP A 501 1.56 -10.88 9.40
C ASP A 501 2.92 -11.50 9.06
N SER A 502 3.87 -11.44 9.99
CA SER A 502 5.22 -12.01 9.78
C SER A 502 5.25 -13.55 9.78
N ALA A 503 4.32 -14.20 10.48
CA ALA A 503 4.28 -15.66 10.59
C ALA A 503 3.46 -16.34 9.49
N ALA A 504 2.53 -15.61 8.85
CA ALA A 504 1.58 -16.19 7.92
C ALA A 504 1.07 -15.23 6.83
N GLY A 505 1.75 -14.10 6.56
CA GLY A 505 1.45 -13.23 5.42
C GLY A 505 1.75 -13.90 4.06
N GLU A 506 1.01 -13.56 3.02
CA GLU A 506 1.13 -14.15 1.67
C GLU A 506 1.85 -13.19 0.69
N PRO A 507 2.82 -13.68 -0.10
CA PRO A 507 3.42 -12.89 -1.17
C PRO A 507 2.40 -12.29 -2.14
N LEU A 508 2.63 -11.02 -2.50
CA LEU A 508 1.77 -10.24 -3.41
C LEU A 508 0.31 -10.12 -2.94
N ASP A 509 0.02 -10.29 -1.65
CA ASP A 509 -1.30 -9.97 -1.12
C ASP A 509 -1.58 -8.47 -1.23
N LEU A 510 -2.67 -8.11 -1.91
CA LEU A 510 -3.08 -6.71 -2.10
C LEU A 510 -3.48 -6.03 -0.79
N GLN A 511 -3.74 -6.80 0.27
CA GLN A 511 -4.12 -6.32 1.59
C GLN A 511 -3.06 -6.69 2.65
N GLY A 512 -1.91 -7.23 2.22
CA GLY A 512 -0.80 -7.58 3.09
C GLY A 512 0.07 -6.37 3.45
N VAL A 513 0.75 -6.46 4.59
CA VAL A 513 1.66 -5.40 5.10
C VAL A 513 3.12 -5.87 5.19
N VAL A 514 3.40 -7.10 4.72
CA VAL A 514 4.73 -7.71 4.69
C VAL A 514 4.98 -8.40 3.34
N PRO A 515 6.25 -8.72 2.99
CA PRO A 515 6.56 -9.53 1.81
C PRO A 515 5.89 -10.90 1.78
N GLY A 516 5.56 -11.47 2.94
CA GLY A 516 4.91 -12.77 3.09
C GLY A 516 5.88 -13.95 3.10
N LEU A 517 5.34 -15.14 3.35
CA LEU A 517 6.04 -16.42 3.43
C LEU A 517 5.41 -17.43 2.48
N LEU A 518 6.20 -18.32 1.90
CA LEU A 518 5.72 -19.48 1.17
C LEU A 518 5.07 -20.51 2.12
N PRO A 519 4.15 -21.37 1.64
CA PRO A 519 3.45 -22.34 2.50
C PRO A 519 4.34 -23.33 3.27
N ASN A 520 5.59 -23.53 2.86
CA ASN A 520 6.60 -24.36 3.51
C ASN A 520 7.47 -23.60 4.54
N GLU A 521 7.38 -22.28 4.58
CA GLU A 521 8.11 -21.41 5.51
C GLU A 521 7.28 -21.06 6.76
N ILE A 522 5.96 -21.30 6.72
CA ILE A 522 5.05 -21.06 7.83
C ILE A 522 5.38 -22.00 9.00
N GLY A 523 5.80 -21.42 10.12
CA GLY A 523 6.15 -22.14 11.35
C GLY A 523 4.95 -22.67 12.14
N THR A 524 5.20 -23.57 13.09
CA THR A 524 4.16 -24.22 13.90
C THR A 524 3.40 -23.26 14.83
N ASP A 525 4.04 -22.16 15.23
CA ASP A 525 3.46 -21.19 16.16
C ASP A 525 2.52 -20.18 15.48
N ALA A 526 2.49 -20.15 14.14
CA ALA A 526 1.71 -19.19 13.36
C ALA A 526 0.21 -19.20 13.71
N VAL A 527 -0.37 -20.38 13.98
CA VAL A 527 -1.78 -20.49 14.36
C VAL A 527 -2.09 -19.70 15.62
N LYS A 528 -1.23 -19.81 16.65
CA LYS A 528 -1.41 -19.10 17.93
C LYS A 528 -1.30 -17.59 17.75
N LEU A 529 -0.32 -17.14 16.97
CA LEU A 529 -0.11 -15.72 16.69
C LEU A 529 -1.31 -15.13 15.95
N CYS A 530 -1.81 -15.82 14.93
CA CYS A 530 -2.96 -15.35 14.15
C CYS A 530 -4.30 -15.46 14.88
N GLU A 531 -4.49 -16.44 15.78
CA GLU A 531 -5.64 -16.45 16.69
C GLU A 531 -5.65 -15.22 17.61
N ALA A 532 -4.47 -14.78 18.09
CA ALA A 532 -4.36 -13.58 18.90
C ALA A 532 -4.68 -12.31 18.10
N ALA A 533 -4.16 -12.19 16.87
CA ALA A 533 -4.43 -11.07 15.98
C ALA A 533 -5.93 -10.96 15.61
N VAL A 534 -6.57 -12.07 15.25
CA VAL A 534 -8.03 -12.10 14.97
C VAL A 534 -8.86 -11.71 16.18
N LYS A 535 -8.41 -12.05 17.40
CA LYS A 535 -9.08 -11.65 18.64
C LYS A 535 -8.91 -10.15 18.93
N ALA A 536 -7.72 -9.61 18.71
CA ALA A 536 -7.41 -8.20 18.95
C ALA A 536 -8.08 -7.29 17.91
N TYR A 537 -8.13 -7.72 16.65
CA TYR A 537 -8.61 -6.95 15.52
C TYR A 537 -9.64 -7.74 14.70
N PRO A 538 -10.85 -7.96 15.26
CA PRO A 538 -11.87 -8.80 14.64
C PRO A 538 -12.44 -8.21 13.34
N ASP A 539 -12.21 -6.95 13.01
CA ASP A 539 -12.70 -6.34 11.77
C ASP A 539 -11.66 -6.35 10.65
N VAL A 540 -10.42 -6.74 10.96
CA VAL A 540 -9.34 -6.83 9.97
C VAL A 540 -9.44 -8.18 9.24
N PRO A 541 -9.75 -8.19 7.92
CA PRO A 541 -9.99 -9.43 7.20
C PRO A 541 -8.69 -10.21 6.92
N ARG A 542 -7.55 -9.54 6.75
CA ARG A 542 -6.26 -10.21 6.46
C ARG A 542 -5.85 -11.19 7.57
N PHE A 543 -6.03 -10.85 8.85
CA PHE A 543 -5.64 -11.75 9.95
C PHE A 543 -6.44 -13.06 9.93
N ARG A 544 -7.67 -13.05 9.41
CA ARG A 544 -8.42 -14.30 9.21
C ARG A 544 -7.91 -15.11 8.03
N TYR A 545 -7.49 -14.45 6.96
CA TYR A 545 -6.88 -15.12 5.83
C TYR A 545 -5.54 -15.75 6.25
N GLU A 546 -4.69 -15.02 6.95
CA GLU A 546 -3.41 -15.49 7.50
C GLU A 546 -3.60 -16.62 8.52
N LEU A 547 -4.61 -16.54 9.38
CA LEU A 547 -5.03 -17.67 10.22
C LEU A 547 -5.40 -18.89 9.37
N GLY A 548 -6.14 -18.68 8.27
CA GLY A 548 -6.43 -19.72 7.28
C GLY A 548 -5.18 -20.39 6.73
N ARG A 549 -4.18 -19.60 6.32
CA ARG A 549 -2.88 -20.10 5.83
C ARG A 549 -2.13 -20.89 6.90
N ALA A 550 -2.08 -20.38 8.13
CA ALA A 550 -1.47 -21.06 9.27
C ALA A 550 -2.16 -22.40 9.57
N LEU A 551 -3.49 -22.44 9.49
CA LEU A 551 -4.28 -23.67 9.68
C LEU A 551 -4.06 -24.69 8.55
N LEU A 552 -3.92 -24.25 7.29
CA LEU A 552 -3.54 -25.12 6.17
C LEU A 552 -2.16 -25.74 6.39
N ALA A 553 -1.17 -24.92 6.79
CA ALA A 553 0.17 -25.39 7.13
C ALA A 553 0.16 -26.41 8.29
N ALA A 554 -0.73 -26.21 9.26
CA ALA A 554 -0.98 -27.13 10.37
C ALA A 554 -1.92 -28.32 10.04
N ARG A 555 -2.30 -28.51 8.76
CA ARG A 555 -3.20 -29.58 8.27
C ARG A 555 -4.61 -29.56 8.89
N LYS A 556 -5.06 -28.44 9.47
CA LYS A 556 -6.41 -28.25 10.02
C LYS A 556 -7.38 -27.74 8.93
N VAL A 557 -7.53 -28.52 7.87
CA VAL A 557 -8.16 -28.09 6.60
C VAL A 557 -9.57 -27.52 6.76
N ASP A 558 -10.45 -28.15 7.56
CA ASP A 558 -11.82 -27.65 7.75
C ASP A 558 -11.88 -26.30 8.46
N GLN A 559 -11.04 -26.11 9.48
CA GLN A 559 -10.94 -24.84 10.20
C GLN A 559 -10.35 -23.76 9.28
N ALA A 560 -9.34 -24.13 8.50
CA ALA A 560 -8.68 -23.25 7.54
C ALA A 560 -9.68 -22.72 6.50
N ARG A 561 -10.44 -23.62 5.87
CA ARG A 561 -11.49 -23.25 4.89
C ARG A 561 -12.50 -22.28 5.50
N LYS A 562 -12.92 -22.50 6.74
CA LYS A 562 -13.86 -21.60 7.43
C LYS A 562 -13.25 -20.21 7.65
N ALA A 563 -11.99 -20.13 8.09
CA ALA A 563 -11.29 -18.86 8.29
C ALA A 563 -11.10 -18.10 6.96
N ILE A 564 -10.70 -18.81 5.90
CA ILE A 564 -10.55 -18.25 4.54
C ILE A 564 -11.90 -17.74 4.03
N GLN A 565 -12.99 -18.50 4.19
CA GLN A 565 -14.33 -18.05 3.81
C GLN A 565 -14.72 -16.78 4.57
N GLN A 566 -14.48 -16.73 5.88
CA GLN A 566 -14.78 -15.54 6.69
C GLN A 566 -13.98 -14.31 6.28
N ALA A 567 -12.75 -14.49 5.79
CA ALA A 567 -11.94 -13.41 5.23
C ALA A 567 -12.51 -12.94 3.88
N ALA A 568 -12.85 -13.88 2.98
CA ALA A 568 -13.46 -13.59 1.69
C ALA A 568 -14.80 -12.85 1.83
N ASP A 569 -15.65 -13.28 2.77
CA ASP A 569 -16.94 -12.63 3.07
C ASP A 569 -16.78 -11.18 3.56
N ARG A 570 -15.61 -10.84 4.11
CA ARG A 570 -15.21 -9.49 4.53
C ARG A 570 -14.41 -8.73 3.47
N GLY A 571 -14.40 -9.23 2.24
CA GLY A 571 -13.75 -8.57 1.10
C GLY A 571 -12.27 -8.88 0.92
N HIS A 572 -11.70 -9.88 1.59
CA HIS A 572 -10.30 -10.26 1.38
C HIS A 572 -10.09 -10.89 0.00
N VAL A 573 -9.39 -10.20 -0.89
CA VAL A 573 -9.27 -10.58 -2.32
C VAL A 573 -8.50 -11.89 -2.49
N ARG A 574 -7.34 -12.02 -1.84
CA ARG A 574 -6.51 -13.24 -1.92
C ARG A 574 -7.21 -14.47 -1.31
N ALA A 575 -8.13 -14.27 -0.36
CA ALA A 575 -8.90 -15.38 0.21
C ALA A 575 -9.89 -15.97 -0.80
N VAL A 576 -10.45 -15.13 -1.69
CA VAL A 576 -11.31 -15.59 -2.80
C VAL A 576 -10.51 -16.50 -3.73
N PHE A 577 -9.28 -16.12 -4.08
CA PHE A 577 -8.37 -16.97 -4.85
C PHE A 577 -8.11 -18.31 -4.15
N GLU A 578 -7.79 -18.28 -2.86
CA GLU A 578 -7.48 -19.48 -2.07
C GLU A 578 -8.65 -20.48 -2.05
N LEU A 579 -9.90 -20.00 -1.95
CA LEU A 579 -11.08 -20.87 -2.08
C LEU A 579 -11.11 -21.58 -3.44
N GLY A 580 -10.77 -20.87 -4.52
CA GLY A 580 -10.61 -21.47 -5.86
C GLY A 580 -9.53 -22.54 -5.89
N TYR A 581 -8.39 -22.31 -5.23
CA TYR A 581 -7.31 -23.27 -5.13
C TYR A 581 -7.74 -24.55 -4.39
N LEU A 582 -8.51 -24.43 -3.29
CA LEU A 582 -9.06 -25.59 -2.57
C LEU A 582 -9.97 -26.45 -3.48
N TYR A 583 -10.84 -25.84 -4.29
CA TYR A 583 -11.67 -26.56 -5.26
C TYR A 583 -10.88 -27.16 -6.43
N ALA A 584 -9.84 -26.47 -6.92
CA ALA A 584 -9.03 -26.95 -8.03
C ALA A 584 -8.18 -28.17 -7.67
N THR A 585 -7.76 -28.25 -6.39
CA THR A 585 -6.89 -29.31 -5.84
C THR A 585 -7.67 -30.41 -5.11
N GLY A 586 -8.90 -30.13 -4.68
CA GLY A 586 -9.68 -31.05 -3.85
C GLY A 586 -9.25 -31.07 -2.38
N THR A 587 -8.63 -29.98 -1.89
CA THR A 587 -8.17 -29.87 -0.51
C THR A 587 -9.35 -29.59 0.42
N GLY A 588 -9.87 -30.62 1.09
CA GLY A 588 -11.01 -30.51 2.00
C GLY A 588 -12.39 -30.39 1.33
N VAL A 589 -12.43 -30.46 0.00
CA VAL A 589 -13.64 -30.43 -0.84
C VAL A 589 -13.45 -31.35 -2.06
N PRO A 590 -14.51 -31.85 -2.71
CA PRO A 590 -14.37 -32.51 -4.01
C PRO A 590 -13.76 -31.57 -5.06
N VAL A 591 -12.99 -32.12 -5.98
CA VAL A 591 -12.42 -31.35 -7.10
C VAL A 591 -13.56 -30.81 -7.97
N ASP A 592 -13.63 -29.49 -8.12
CA ASP A 592 -14.55 -28.81 -9.03
C ASP A 592 -13.82 -27.66 -9.74
N ARG A 593 -13.42 -27.92 -10.99
CA ARG A 593 -12.67 -26.94 -11.79
C ARG A 593 -13.53 -25.78 -12.26
N LYS A 594 -14.84 -25.99 -12.46
CA LYS A 594 -15.74 -24.92 -12.90
C LYS A 594 -15.94 -23.92 -11.76
N GLN A 595 -16.18 -24.43 -10.55
CA GLN A 595 -16.27 -23.62 -9.35
C GLN A 595 -14.96 -22.88 -9.05
N ALA A 596 -13.81 -23.55 -9.19
CA ALA A 596 -12.50 -22.92 -9.03
C ALA A 596 -12.31 -21.74 -10.00
N ASN A 597 -12.68 -21.91 -11.27
CA ASN A 597 -12.60 -20.84 -12.28
C ASN A 597 -13.49 -19.64 -11.95
N THR A 598 -14.66 -19.84 -11.32
CA THR A 598 -15.49 -18.73 -10.83
C THR A 598 -14.76 -17.90 -9.78
N PHE A 599 -14.09 -18.55 -8.83
CA PHE A 599 -13.28 -17.85 -7.82
C PHE A 599 -12.06 -17.15 -8.42
N TYR A 600 -11.34 -17.80 -9.33
CA TYR A 600 -10.18 -17.21 -10.00
C TYR A 600 -10.56 -15.98 -10.83
N ALA A 601 -11.67 -16.03 -11.57
CA ALA A 601 -12.18 -14.88 -12.30
C ALA A 601 -12.54 -13.72 -11.35
N ALA A 602 -13.25 -14.00 -10.25
CA ALA A 602 -13.62 -12.98 -9.27
C ALA A 602 -12.39 -12.33 -8.60
N ALA A 603 -11.37 -13.11 -8.27
CA ALA A 603 -10.11 -12.59 -7.74
C ALA A 603 -9.36 -11.75 -8.79
N ALA A 604 -9.26 -12.24 -10.04
CA ALA A 604 -8.63 -11.51 -11.14
C ALA A 604 -9.31 -10.16 -11.43
N ASP A 605 -10.64 -10.11 -11.39
CA ASP A 605 -11.43 -8.88 -11.56
C ASP A 605 -11.17 -7.85 -10.45
N LYS A 606 -10.74 -8.31 -9.28
CA LYS A 606 -10.32 -7.48 -8.14
C LYS A 606 -8.82 -7.18 -8.12
N GLY A 607 -8.10 -7.49 -9.19
CA GLY A 607 -6.68 -7.15 -9.31
C GLY A 607 -5.72 -8.22 -8.81
N ASP A 608 -6.20 -9.40 -8.42
CA ASP A 608 -5.37 -10.41 -7.75
C ASP A 608 -4.36 -11.10 -8.69
N PRO A 609 -3.03 -11.03 -8.47
CA PRO A 609 -2.06 -11.60 -9.41
C PRO A 609 -2.11 -13.13 -9.53
N TYR A 610 -2.40 -13.87 -8.46
CA TYR A 610 -2.53 -15.34 -8.56
C TYR A 610 -3.86 -15.74 -9.23
N GLY A 611 -4.94 -14.99 -8.95
CA GLY A 611 -6.23 -15.08 -9.64
C GLY A 611 -6.08 -14.82 -11.14
N MET A 612 -5.41 -13.74 -11.52
CA MET A 612 -5.07 -13.42 -12.91
C MET A 612 -4.26 -14.54 -13.55
N THR A 613 -3.26 -15.09 -12.85
CA THR A 613 -2.44 -16.19 -13.39
C THR A 613 -3.27 -17.45 -13.61
N SER A 614 -4.07 -17.85 -12.62
CA SER A 614 -4.84 -19.09 -12.66
C SER A 614 -6.00 -18.99 -13.65
N TRP A 615 -6.68 -17.85 -13.69
CA TRP A 615 -7.72 -17.57 -14.66
C TRP A 615 -7.16 -17.42 -16.08
N GLY A 616 -6.05 -16.71 -16.22
CA GLY A 616 -5.32 -16.55 -17.47
C GLY A 616 -4.89 -17.89 -18.05
N ARG A 617 -4.34 -18.78 -17.21
CA ARG A 617 -3.98 -20.15 -17.60
C ARG A 617 -5.20 -20.98 -18.01
N ALA A 618 -6.32 -20.85 -17.30
CA ALA A 618 -7.55 -21.56 -17.64
C ALA A 618 -8.09 -21.12 -19.01
N LEU A 619 -8.18 -19.82 -19.26
CA LEU A 619 -8.61 -19.25 -20.54
C LEU A 619 -7.65 -19.58 -21.69
N PHE A 620 -6.34 -19.47 -21.45
CA PHE A 620 -5.32 -19.71 -22.48
C PHE A 620 -5.35 -21.16 -22.99
N ASN A 621 -5.61 -22.13 -22.10
CA ASN A 621 -5.60 -23.56 -22.43
C ASN A 621 -6.99 -24.19 -22.59
N GLY A 622 -8.08 -23.49 -22.22
CA GLY A 622 -9.43 -24.05 -22.20
C GLY A 622 -9.68 -25.04 -21.05
N TYR A 623 -9.04 -24.85 -19.89
CA TYR A 623 -9.19 -25.77 -18.75
C TYR A 623 -10.47 -25.50 -17.98
N GLY A 624 -11.52 -26.26 -18.28
CA GLY A 624 -12.83 -26.14 -17.61
C GLY A 624 -13.58 -24.85 -18.00
N VAL A 625 -13.20 -24.22 -19.11
CA VAL A 625 -13.80 -23.01 -19.68
C VAL A 625 -13.57 -23.01 -21.20
N GLU A 626 -14.38 -22.28 -21.95
CA GLU A 626 -14.09 -21.97 -23.35
C GLU A 626 -12.76 -21.24 -23.49
N ARG A 627 -11.94 -21.65 -24.46
CA ARG A 627 -10.60 -21.11 -24.66
C ARG A 627 -10.65 -19.70 -25.25
N ASP A 628 -10.01 -18.75 -24.58
CA ASP A 628 -9.77 -17.39 -25.05
C ASP A 628 -8.28 -17.08 -24.86
N THR A 629 -7.47 -17.38 -25.88
CA THR A 629 -6.01 -17.22 -25.84
C THR A 629 -5.61 -15.77 -25.57
N ALA A 630 -6.27 -14.81 -26.23
CA ALA A 630 -5.89 -13.39 -26.16
C ALA A 630 -6.14 -12.82 -24.77
N LYS A 631 -7.30 -13.12 -24.16
CA LYS A 631 -7.59 -12.73 -22.78
C LYS A 631 -6.72 -13.48 -21.78
N GLY A 632 -6.46 -14.76 -22.01
CA GLY A 632 -5.56 -15.56 -21.19
C GLY A 632 -4.15 -14.99 -21.13
N LEU A 633 -3.59 -14.63 -22.29
CA LEU A 633 -2.27 -14.02 -22.41
C LEU A 633 -2.21 -12.64 -21.71
N ASP A 634 -3.25 -11.80 -21.87
CA ASP A 634 -3.32 -10.49 -21.22
C ASP A 634 -3.27 -10.59 -19.70
N LEU A 635 -4.01 -11.52 -19.11
CA LEU A 635 -4.03 -11.74 -17.67
C LEU A 635 -2.66 -12.23 -17.17
N LEU A 636 -1.98 -13.10 -17.92
CA LEU A 636 -0.64 -13.55 -17.56
C LEU A 636 0.39 -12.40 -17.62
N LEU A 637 0.33 -11.56 -18.66
CA LEU A 637 1.20 -10.37 -18.78
C LEU A 637 0.97 -9.40 -17.63
N LYS A 638 -0.29 -9.15 -17.24
CA LYS A 638 -0.63 -8.29 -16.10
C LYS A 638 -0.13 -8.87 -14.77
N ALA A 639 -0.34 -10.17 -14.54
CA ALA A 639 0.18 -10.82 -13.33
C ALA A 639 1.72 -10.74 -13.26
N ALA A 640 2.41 -10.94 -14.39
CA ALA A 640 3.86 -10.78 -14.46
C ALA A 640 4.29 -9.33 -14.21
N ALA A 641 3.58 -8.34 -14.73
CA ALA A 641 3.85 -6.92 -14.46
C ALA A 641 3.67 -6.53 -12.98
N MET A 642 2.91 -7.31 -12.21
CA MET A 642 2.76 -7.20 -10.76
C MET A 642 3.79 -8.01 -9.96
N GLY A 643 4.74 -8.66 -10.65
CA GLY A 643 5.82 -9.42 -10.04
C GLY A 643 5.53 -10.91 -9.82
N HIS A 644 4.42 -11.46 -10.35
CA HIS A 644 4.07 -12.88 -10.16
C HIS A 644 4.98 -13.81 -10.98
N THR A 645 5.88 -14.53 -10.31
CA THR A 645 6.95 -15.30 -10.96
C THR A 645 6.43 -16.55 -11.70
N TYR A 646 5.36 -17.19 -11.24
CA TYR A 646 4.75 -18.29 -12.00
C TYR A 646 4.11 -17.81 -13.31
N ALA A 647 3.63 -16.57 -13.38
CA ALA A 647 3.14 -16.00 -14.63
C ALA A 647 4.30 -15.74 -15.59
N MET A 648 5.44 -15.24 -15.08
CA MET A 648 6.67 -15.08 -15.86
C MET A 648 7.17 -16.43 -16.40
N ASN A 649 7.13 -17.49 -15.58
CA ASN A 649 7.48 -18.84 -16.00
C ASN A 649 6.54 -19.39 -17.08
N ASP A 650 5.22 -19.18 -16.93
CA ASP A 650 4.23 -19.55 -17.94
C ASP A 650 4.46 -18.80 -19.26
N LEU A 651 4.73 -17.48 -19.20
CA LEU A 651 5.05 -16.65 -20.37
C LEU A 651 6.36 -17.10 -21.03
N GLY A 652 7.39 -17.39 -20.23
CA GLY A 652 8.65 -17.96 -20.70
C GLY A 652 8.41 -19.25 -21.50
N ALA A 653 7.58 -20.16 -20.97
CA ALA A 653 7.21 -21.38 -21.68
C ALA A 653 6.38 -21.11 -22.95
N ILE A 654 5.38 -20.22 -22.87
CA ILE A 654 4.52 -19.86 -24.01
C ILE A 654 5.34 -19.29 -25.17
N PHE A 655 6.27 -18.35 -24.90
CA PHE A 655 7.12 -17.77 -25.94
C PHE A 655 8.24 -18.70 -26.38
N THR A 656 8.66 -19.66 -25.55
CA THR A 656 9.58 -20.72 -26.00
C THR A 656 8.91 -21.65 -27.01
N GLU A 657 7.67 -22.07 -26.73
CA GLU A 657 6.96 -23.09 -27.49
C GLU A 657 6.23 -22.53 -28.71
N GLY A 658 5.66 -21.33 -28.61
CA GLY A 658 4.76 -20.75 -29.61
C GLY A 658 3.50 -21.61 -29.79
N ARG A 659 2.49 -21.43 -28.94
CA ARG A 659 1.27 -22.27 -28.93
C ARG A 659 -0.02 -21.47 -28.82
N ASN A 660 -1.13 -22.12 -29.20
CA ASN A 660 -2.48 -21.56 -29.17
C ASN A 660 -2.67 -20.25 -29.97
N GLY A 661 -1.84 -20.00 -30.98
CA GLY A 661 -1.87 -18.79 -31.81
C GLY A 661 -0.85 -17.71 -31.43
N VAL A 662 -0.10 -17.91 -30.34
CA VAL A 662 1.03 -17.04 -29.96
C VAL A 662 2.30 -17.51 -30.67
N THR A 663 3.00 -16.58 -31.32
CA THR A 663 4.28 -16.87 -32.01
C THR A 663 5.39 -17.12 -31.00
N ALA A 664 6.26 -18.09 -31.29
CA ALA A 664 7.47 -18.33 -30.49
C ALA A 664 8.44 -17.16 -30.61
N ASP A 665 9.00 -16.70 -29.49
CA ASP A 665 10.07 -15.72 -29.39
C ASP A 665 10.97 -16.08 -28.20
N GLN A 666 12.15 -16.63 -28.51
CA GLN A 666 13.09 -17.09 -27.49
C GLN A 666 13.72 -15.93 -26.70
N ALA A 667 13.93 -14.77 -27.32
CA ALA A 667 14.50 -13.61 -26.64
C ALA A 667 13.49 -13.05 -25.63
N ARG A 668 12.21 -13.02 -26.00
CA ARG A 668 11.12 -12.64 -25.11
C ARG A 668 10.93 -13.63 -23.97
N ALA A 669 11.02 -14.93 -24.26
CA ALA A 669 11.00 -15.96 -23.21
C ALA A 669 12.10 -15.72 -22.17
N VAL A 670 13.33 -15.49 -22.63
CA VAL A 670 14.49 -15.17 -21.79
C VAL A 670 14.25 -13.92 -20.95
N ALA A 671 13.66 -12.87 -21.50
CA ALA A 671 13.40 -11.62 -20.78
C ALA A 671 12.49 -11.85 -19.56
N PHE A 672 11.40 -12.61 -19.72
CA PHE A 672 10.52 -12.97 -18.60
C PHE A 672 11.21 -13.87 -17.57
N LEU A 673 12.00 -14.85 -18.01
CA LEU A 673 12.75 -15.71 -17.10
C LEU A 673 13.83 -14.93 -16.33
N ALA A 674 14.52 -13.99 -16.97
CA ALA A 674 15.48 -13.11 -16.33
C ALA A 674 14.82 -12.23 -15.24
N ALA A 675 13.65 -11.66 -15.54
CA ALA A 675 12.86 -10.93 -14.54
C ALA A 675 12.46 -11.80 -13.35
N GLY A 676 12.16 -13.09 -13.57
CA GLY A 676 11.93 -14.04 -12.48
C GLY A 676 13.19 -14.35 -11.66
N VAL A 677 14.36 -14.47 -12.30
CA VAL A 677 15.65 -14.67 -11.61
C VAL A 677 16.02 -13.47 -10.73
N GLU A 678 15.74 -12.24 -11.17
CA GLU A 678 15.93 -11.04 -10.34
C GLU A 678 15.13 -11.11 -9.04
N ARG A 679 13.96 -11.75 -9.07
CA ARG A 679 13.08 -12.01 -7.92
C ARG A 679 13.42 -13.28 -7.14
N GLN A 680 14.59 -13.88 -7.39
CA GLN A 680 15.05 -15.12 -6.76
C GLN A 680 14.16 -16.35 -7.05
N ASP A 681 13.40 -16.35 -8.16
CA ASP A 681 12.53 -17.49 -8.50
C ASP A 681 13.35 -18.69 -8.98
N MET A 682 13.29 -19.78 -8.22
CA MET A 682 14.06 -20.99 -8.49
C MET A 682 13.66 -21.68 -9.81
N TYR A 683 12.39 -21.59 -10.22
CA TYR A 683 11.92 -22.20 -11.47
C TYR A 683 12.40 -21.38 -12.68
N SER A 684 12.36 -20.06 -12.60
CA SER A 684 12.93 -19.15 -13.59
C SER A 684 14.44 -19.40 -13.74
N MET A 685 15.18 -19.57 -12.64
CA MET A 685 16.61 -19.92 -12.69
C MET A 685 16.85 -21.23 -13.43
N ASN A 686 16.09 -22.28 -13.12
CA ASN A 686 16.21 -23.57 -13.78
C ASN A 686 15.87 -23.48 -15.28
N LEU A 687 14.84 -22.71 -15.66
CA LEU A 687 14.47 -22.53 -17.07
C LEU A 687 15.53 -21.70 -17.81
N LEU A 688 15.95 -20.55 -17.27
CA LEU A 688 16.96 -19.69 -17.88
C LEU A 688 18.32 -20.40 -18.02
N ALA A 689 18.69 -21.26 -17.07
CA ALA A 689 19.88 -22.09 -17.17
C ALA A 689 19.82 -23.04 -18.39
N ARG A 690 18.64 -23.59 -18.72
CA ARG A 690 18.44 -24.41 -19.93
C ARG A 690 18.57 -23.57 -21.21
N ASN A 691 18.12 -22.31 -21.19
CA ASN A 691 18.34 -21.37 -22.29
C ASN A 691 19.83 -21.11 -22.50
N TYR A 692 20.60 -20.83 -21.44
CA TYR A 692 22.06 -20.67 -21.54
C TYR A 692 22.81 -21.94 -21.98
N LEU A 693 22.33 -23.12 -21.60
CA LEU A 693 22.88 -24.40 -22.08
C LEU A 693 22.69 -24.61 -23.58
N SER A 694 21.49 -24.29 -24.08
CA SER A 694 21.10 -24.53 -25.47
C SER A 694 21.51 -23.39 -26.41
N GLY A 695 21.65 -22.16 -25.90
CA GLY A 695 21.74 -20.94 -26.70
C GLY A 695 20.39 -20.45 -27.23
N ALA A 696 19.27 -20.92 -26.67
CA ALA A 696 17.94 -20.50 -27.09
C ALA A 696 17.61 -19.10 -26.55
N GLY A 697 17.61 -18.09 -27.42
CA GLY A 697 17.29 -16.69 -27.07
C GLY A 697 18.39 -15.93 -26.33
N VAL A 698 19.51 -16.58 -26.02
CA VAL A 698 20.71 -16.02 -25.39
C VAL A 698 21.96 -16.62 -26.01
N GLU A 699 23.09 -15.94 -25.87
CA GLU A 699 24.39 -16.54 -26.17
C GLU A 699 24.62 -17.78 -25.29
N LYS A 700 25.00 -18.89 -25.92
CA LYS A 700 25.26 -20.15 -25.22
C LYS A 700 26.41 -19.97 -24.23
N ASN A 701 26.11 -20.12 -22.94
CA ASN A 701 27.09 -19.99 -21.86
C ASN A 701 26.87 -21.07 -20.79
N PRO A 702 27.52 -22.23 -20.94
CA PRO A 702 27.41 -23.33 -19.97
C PRO A 702 27.85 -22.96 -18.55
N LYS A 703 28.81 -22.05 -18.36
CA LYS A 703 29.24 -21.63 -17.02
C LYS A 703 28.14 -20.86 -16.28
N THR A 704 27.44 -19.97 -16.98
CA THR A 704 26.27 -19.27 -16.43
C THR A 704 25.16 -20.26 -16.08
N ALA A 705 24.92 -21.27 -16.94
CA ALA A 705 23.94 -22.31 -16.64
C ALA A 705 24.28 -23.11 -15.37
N VAL A 706 25.55 -23.47 -15.16
CA VAL A 706 26.01 -24.11 -13.91
C VAL A 706 25.65 -23.25 -12.71
N ALA A 707 26.03 -21.97 -12.72
CA ALA A 707 25.78 -21.06 -11.60
C ALA A 707 24.28 -20.94 -11.29
N LEU A 708 23.44 -20.83 -12.32
CA LEU A 708 21.97 -20.77 -12.16
C LEU A 708 21.38 -22.09 -11.64
N PHE A 709 21.82 -23.25 -12.14
CA PHE A 709 21.35 -24.54 -11.60
C PHE A 709 21.83 -24.80 -10.17
N GLN A 710 23.05 -24.38 -9.82
CA GLN A 710 23.56 -24.45 -8.44
C GLN A 710 22.65 -23.65 -7.50
N LYS A 711 22.39 -22.38 -7.85
CA LYS A 711 21.51 -21.52 -7.06
C LYS A 711 20.07 -22.04 -6.98
N ALA A 712 19.51 -22.50 -8.09
CA ALA A 712 18.19 -23.14 -8.09
C ALA A 712 18.17 -24.40 -7.19
N THR A 713 19.26 -25.19 -7.19
CA THR A 713 19.41 -26.37 -6.33
C THR A 713 19.44 -25.99 -4.85
N GLU A 714 20.17 -24.93 -4.50
CA GLU A 714 20.24 -24.37 -3.13
C GLU A 714 18.86 -23.90 -2.65
N LEU A 715 18.09 -23.25 -3.53
CA LEU A 715 16.72 -22.79 -3.26
C LEU A 715 15.66 -23.91 -3.25
N GLY A 716 16.06 -25.18 -3.44
CA GLY A 716 15.16 -26.32 -3.31
C GLY A 716 14.52 -26.81 -4.61
N GLN A 717 14.91 -26.29 -5.77
CA GLN A 717 14.28 -26.65 -7.04
C GLN A 717 14.41 -28.17 -7.35
N PRO A 718 13.33 -28.87 -7.76
CA PRO A 718 13.36 -30.33 -7.90
C PRO A 718 14.24 -30.90 -9.01
N TYR A 719 14.31 -30.24 -10.17
CA TYR A 719 14.92 -30.71 -11.43
C TYR A 719 16.33 -30.15 -11.69
N ALA A 720 16.67 -29.02 -11.08
CA ALA A 720 17.96 -28.34 -11.18
C ALA A 720 19.15 -29.23 -10.79
N PRO A 721 19.09 -30.02 -9.68
CA PRO A 721 20.19 -30.94 -9.37
C PRO A 721 20.40 -31.99 -10.46
N GLY A 722 19.34 -32.51 -11.10
CA GLY A 722 19.47 -33.46 -12.21
C GLY A 722 20.09 -32.82 -13.46
N ASN A 723 19.73 -31.57 -13.77
CA ASN A 723 20.36 -30.81 -14.84
C ASN A 723 21.86 -30.57 -14.57
N LEU A 724 22.21 -30.14 -13.36
CA LEU A 724 23.59 -29.91 -12.95
C LEU A 724 24.41 -31.20 -12.94
N ALA A 725 23.82 -32.32 -12.51
CA ALA A 725 24.44 -33.63 -12.53
C ALA A 725 24.84 -34.07 -13.93
N ARG A 726 23.96 -33.88 -14.94
CA ARG A 726 24.30 -34.14 -16.35
C ARG A 726 25.49 -33.29 -16.81
N MET A 727 25.56 -32.02 -16.39
CA MET A 727 26.69 -31.15 -16.74
C MET A 727 28.02 -31.64 -16.15
N TYR A 728 28.05 -32.11 -14.89
CA TYR A 728 29.23 -32.76 -14.29
C TYR A 728 29.55 -34.11 -14.93
N ARG A 729 28.55 -34.89 -15.34
CA ARG A 729 28.76 -36.18 -16.03
C ARG A 729 29.41 -35.97 -17.40
N ASP A 730 28.92 -34.96 -18.13
CA ASP A 730 29.21 -34.74 -19.55
C ASP A 730 30.30 -33.66 -19.77
N SER A 731 30.88 -33.11 -18.70
CA SER A 731 31.92 -32.07 -18.73
C SER A 731 31.50 -30.77 -19.44
N VAL A 732 30.24 -30.37 -19.27
CA VAL A 732 29.66 -29.19 -19.93
C VAL A 732 29.71 -27.99 -18.98
N GLY A 733 30.61 -27.04 -19.23
CA GLY A 733 30.76 -25.83 -18.40
C GLY A 733 31.46 -26.02 -17.06
N VAL A 734 31.64 -27.27 -16.62
CA VAL A 734 32.38 -27.68 -15.42
C VAL A 734 33.26 -28.90 -15.75
N GLU A 735 34.30 -29.12 -14.95
CA GLU A 735 35.13 -30.33 -15.05
C GLU A 735 34.31 -31.57 -14.71
N ARG A 736 34.58 -32.66 -15.42
CA ARG A 736 33.91 -33.94 -15.20
C ARG A 736 34.09 -34.42 -13.75
N ASN A 737 32.99 -34.62 -13.03
CA ASN A 737 33.01 -35.14 -11.66
C ASN A 737 31.89 -36.17 -11.44
N PRO A 738 32.17 -37.47 -11.64
CA PRO A 738 31.17 -38.53 -11.50
C PRO A 738 30.60 -38.67 -10.09
N ALA A 739 31.39 -38.39 -9.05
CA ALA A 739 30.94 -38.47 -7.66
C ALA A 739 29.93 -37.36 -7.34
N GLU A 740 30.19 -36.15 -7.82
CA GLU A 740 29.24 -35.04 -7.67
C GLU A 740 28.00 -35.22 -8.53
N ALA A 741 28.15 -35.72 -9.77
CA ALA A 741 27.00 -36.09 -10.60
C ALA A 741 26.11 -37.13 -9.91
N GLN A 742 26.71 -38.16 -9.31
CA GLN A 742 25.99 -39.14 -8.50
C GLN A 742 25.22 -38.47 -7.35
N ARG A 743 25.89 -37.65 -6.52
CA ARG A 743 25.27 -36.96 -5.38
C ARG A 743 24.07 -36.12 -5.80
N LEU A 744 24.21 -35.39 -6.90
CA LEU A 744 23.18 -34.51 -7.44
C LEU A 744 22.00 -35.29 -8.06
N PHE A 745 22.25 -36.40 -8.78
CA PHE A 745 21.14 -37.23 -9.27
C PHE A 745 20.35 -37.89 -8.13
N GLU A 746 21.03 -38.30 -7.05
CA GLU A 746 20.39 -38.82 -5.86
C GLU A 746 19.55 -37.73 -5.17
N MET A 747 20.05 -36.50 -5.07
CA MET A 747 19.28 -35.34 -4.60
C MET A 747 18.05 -35.07 -5.46
N ALA A 748 18.19 -35.08 -6.79
CA ALA A 748 17.08 -34.90 -7.73
C ALA A 748 16.00 -35.97 -7.54
N THR A 749 16.42 -37.23 -7.38
CA THR A 749 15.52 -38.36 -7.07
C THR A 749 14.75 -38.12 -5.78
N MET A 750 15.44 -37.68 -4.72
CA MET A 750 14.80 -37.40 -3.43
C MET A 750 13.81 -36.24 -3.51
N ARG A 751 14.03 -35.27 -4.40
CA ARG A 751 13.10 -34.18 -4.70
C ARG A 751 12.00 -34.55 -5.71
N GLY A 752 11.98 -35.78 -6.19
CA GLY A 752 10.91 -36.30 -7.05
C GLY A 752 11.16 -36.21 -8.55
N ASP A 753 12.38 -35.91 -9.01
CA ASP A 753 12.73 -35.91 -10.44
C ASP A 753 12.91 -37.35 -10.97
N PRO A 754 11.99 -37.87 -11.81
CA PRO A 754 12.13 -39.21 -12.38
C PRO A 754 13.30 -39.30 -13.38
N SER A 755 13.65 -38.21 -14.06
CA SER A 755 14.78 -38.18 -14.99
C SER A 755 16.10 -38.29 -14.24
N GLY A 756 16.23 -37.58 -13.10
CA GLY A 756 17.39 -37.70 -12.22
C GLY A 756 17.56 -39.12 -11.67
N ALA A 757 16.47 -39.78 -11.29
CA ALA A 757 16.50 -41.18 -10.88
C ALA A 757 16.92 -42.12 -12.03
N PHE A 758 16.40 -41.88 -13.24
CA PHE A 758 16.78 -42.67 -14.41
C PHE A 758 18.26 -42.49 -14.76
N ASP A 759 18.73 -41.25 -14.85
CA ASP A 759 20.14 -40.93 -15.12
C ASP A 759 21.07 -41.48 -14.04
N ARG A 760 20.66 -41.51 -12.76
CA ARG A 760 21.42 -42.16 -11.69
C ARG A 760 21.62 -43.65 -11.95
N ALA A 761 20.57 -44.34 -12.41
CA ALA A 761 20.64 -45.74 -12.76
C ALA A 761 21.53 -45.97 -13.99
N VAL A 762 21.39 -45.12 -15.01
CA VAL A 762 22.22 -45.18 -16.22
C VAL A 762 23.70 -44.99 -15.87
N LEU A 763 24.04 -43.99 -15.06
CA LEU A 763 25.41 -43.74 -14.58
C LEU A 763 26.00 -44.95 -13.84
N GLU A 764 25.18 -45.73 -13.13
CA GLU A 764 25.62 -46.98 -12.50
C GLU A 764 25.89 -48.06 -13.54
N MET A 765 24.96 -48.25 -14.49
CA MET A 765 25.05 -49.27 -15.54
C MET A 765 26.23 -49.03 -16.50
N GLU A 766 26.64 -47.77 -16.70
CA GLU A 766 27.82 -47.39 -17.50
C GLU A 766 29.13 -48.00 -16.97
N LYS A 767 29.17 -48.42 -15.69
CA LYS A 767 30.33 -49.12 -15.11
C LYS A 767 30.48 -50.57 -15.60
N GLY A 768 29.53 -51.07 -16.40
CA GLY A 768 29.57 -52.42 -16.98
C GLY A 768 29.60 -53.52 -15.92
N GLU A 769 30.58 -54.42 -16.00
CA GLU A 769 30.75 -55.52 -15.04
C GLU A 769 31.00 -55.03 -13.59
N LYS A 770 31.47 -53.80 -13.42
CA LYS A 770 31.71 -53.18 -12.10
C LYS A 770 30.47 -52.47 -11.53
N ALA A 771 29.36 -52.44 -12.26
CA ALA A 771 28.13 -51.78 -11.83
C ALA A 771 27.50 -52.49 -10.62
N ASP A 772 27.08 -51.73 -9.62
CA ASP A 772 26.16 -52.25 -8.62
C ASP A 772 24.76 -52.39 -9.21
N GLN A 773 24.47 -53.60 -9.68
CA GLN A 773 23.18 -53.96 -10.29
C GLN A 773 22.00 -53.71 -9.33
N VAL A 774 22.19 -53.82 -8.01
CA VAL A 774 21.13 -53.57 -7.01
C VAL A 774 20.80 -52.09 -6.98
N THR A 775 21.83 -51.23 -6.98
CA THR A 775 21.68 -49.77 -7.07
C THR A 775 21.01 -49.35 -8.38
N ALA A 776 21.41 -49.92 -9.52
CA ALA A 776 20.76 -49.64 -10.81
C ALA A 776 19.26 -49.98 -10.78
N VAL A 777 18.90 -51.17 -10.28
CA VAL A 777 17.49 -51.59 -10.12
C VAL A 777 16.71 -50.66 -9.19
N ARG A 778 17.33 -50.25 -8.07
CA ARG A 778 16.73 -49.33 -7.10
C ARG A 778 16.33 -48.01 -7.77
N PHE A 779 17.24 -47.39 -8.50
CA PHE A 779 16.98 -46.10 -9.14
C PHE A 779 16.07 -46.19 -10.35
N LEU A 780 16.07 -47.30 -11.10
CA LEU A 780 15.03 -47.57 -12.12
C LEU A 780 13.64 -47.72 -11.49
N ALA A 781 13.53 -48.33 -10.31
CA ALA A 781 12.27 -48.41 -9.58
C ALA A 781 11.80 -47.03 -9.10
N PHE A 782 12.70 -46.17 -8.62
CA PHE A 782 12.37 -44.76 -8.33
C PHE A 782 11.94 -44.00 -9.58
N ALA A 783 12.66 -44.11 -10.69
CA ALA A 783 12.31 -43.46 -11.95
C ALA A 783 10.90 -43.86 -12.41
N ALA A 784 10.59 -45.15 -12.43
CA ALA A 784 9.28 -45.67 -12.78
C ALA A 784 8.16 -45.32 -11.77
N ALA A 785 8.53 -45.09 -10.50
CA ALA A 785 7.61 -44.64 -9.45
C ALA A 785 7.32 -43.13 -9.58
N LEU A 786 8.32 -42.32 -9.86
CA LEU A 786 8.18 -40.87 -9.93
C LEU A 786 7.62 -40.39 -11.28
N ASP A 787 7.72 -41.22 -12.33
CA ASP A 787 7.14 -40.94 -13.64
C ASP A 787 5.61 -41.10 -13.66
N THR A 788 4.91 -40.12 -13.08
CA THR A 788 3.44 -40.07 -13.01
C THR A 788 2.78 -39.69 -14.33
N ARG A 789 3.54 -39.10 -15.27
CA ARG A 789 3.07 -38.69 -16.59
C ARG A 789 3.37 -39.71 -17.68
N ASN A 790 4.02 -40.82 -17.34
CA ASN A 790 4.43 -41.87 -18.27
C ASN A 790 5.29 -41.33 -19.44
N GLN A 791 6.23 -40.43 -19.12
CA GLN A 791 7.14 -39.79 -20.07
C GLN A 791 8.50 -40.50 -20.17
N LEU A 792 8.78 -41.47 -19.30
CA LEU A 792 10.02 -42.25 -19.24
C LEU A 792 9.73 -43.76 -19.23
N PRO A 793 9.09 -44.32 -20.28
CA PRO A 793 8.78 -45.75 -20.35
C PRO A 793 10.03 -46.66 -20.32
N GLU A 794 11.19 -46.13 -20.68
CA GLU A 794 12.49 -46.80 -20.62
C GLU A 794 12.84 -47.23 -19.20
N ALA A 795 12.39 -46.51 -18.16
CA ALA A 795 12.64 -46.88 -16.77
C ALA A 795 12.07 -48.27 -16.45
N ARG A 796 10.81 -48.51 -16.83
CA ARG A 796 10.14 -49.82 -16.65
C ARG A 796 10.74 -50.88 -17.56
N THR A 797 11.03 -50.52 -18.80
CA THR A 797 11.60 -51.43 -19.80
C THR A 797 13.00 -51.90 -19.40
N ASN A 798 13.83 -51.01 -18.85
CA ASN A 798 15.16 -51.36 -18.37
C ASN A 798 15.07 -52.15 -17.06
N LEU A 799 14.16 -51.79 -16.15
CA LEU A 799 13.92 -52.55 -14.93
C LEU A 799 13.57 -54.01 -15.24
N ALA A 800 12.73 -54.26 -16.25
CA ALA A 800 12.30 -55.59 -16.65
C ALA A 800 13.46 -56.52 -17.03
N LYS A 801 14.57 -55.99 -17.56
CA LYS A 801 15.73 -56.76 -18.04
C LYS A 801 16.57 -57.40 -16.93
N PHE A 802 16.44 -56.95 -15.68
CA PHE A 802 17.25 -57.48 -14.57
C PHE A 802 16.72 -58.81 -14.03
N GLY A 803 17.64 -59.68 -13.62
CA GLY A 803 17.31 -60.99 -13.04
C GLY A 803 16.68 -60.92 -11.64
N THR A 804 15.89 -61.95 -11.31
CA THR A 804 15.10 -62.04 -10.06
C THR A 804 15.92 -61.84 -8.79
N LYS A 805 17.17 -62.34 -8.74
CA LYS A 805 18.04 -62.25 -7.56
C LYS A 805 18.35 -60.79 -7.19
N VAL A 806 18.78 -60.00 -8.16
CA VAL A 806 19.12 -58.57 -7.96
C VAL A 806 17.87 -57.78 -7.57
N LYS A 807 16.76 -58.01 -8.27
CA LYS A 807 15.46 -57.39 -7.97
C LYS A 807 14.98 -57.68 -6.54
N THR A 808 15.12 -58.92 -6.09
CA THR A 808 14.74 -59.33 -4.73
C THR A 808 15.60 -58.63 -3.67
N THR A 809 16.92 -58.48 -3.92
CA THR A 809 17.82 -57.75 -3.03
C THR A 809 17.46 -56.26 -2.95
N ALA A 810 17.22 -55.61 -4.09
CA ALA A 810 16.82 -54.20 -4.14
C ALA A 810 15.49 -53.96 -3.42
N LEU A 811 14.52 -54.85 -3.63
CA LEU A 811 13.23 -54.80 -2.93
C LEU A 811 13.39 -54.94 -1.42
N LYS A 812 14.29 -55.84 -0.97
CA LYS A 812 14.60 -55.99 0.45
C LYS A 812 15.20 -54.70 1.03
N GLN A 813 16.12 -54.04 0.34
CA GLN A 813 16.71 -52.77 0.77
C GLN A 813 15.64 -51.67 0.89
N LEU A 814 14.82 -51.48 -0.16
CA LEU A 814 13.73 -50.50 -0.12
C LEU A 814 12.76 -50.77 1.04
N ARG A 815 12.42 -52.03 1.30
CA ARG A 815 11.56 -52.42 2.42
C ARG A 815 12.17 -52.17 3.80
N GLN A 816 13.50 -52.15 3.92
CA GLN A 816 14.17 -51.85 5.19
C GLN A 816 14.12 -50.36 5.56
N GLU A 817 13.96 -49.48 4.57
CA GLU A 817 13.84 -48.03 4.79
C GLU A 817 12.42 -47.60 5.18
N LEU A 818 11.43 -48.43 4.87
CA LEU A 818 10.03 -48.14 5.13
C LEU A 818 9.69 -48.22 6.61
N ARG A 819 9.03 -47.18 7.11
CA ARG A 819 8.40 -47.15 8.43
C ARG A 819 7.05 -47.87 8.42
N SER A 820 6.37 -47.92 7.27
CA SER A 820 5.09 -48.60 7.09
C SER A 820 5.17 -49.86 6.22
N LYS A 821 4.36 -50.88 6.53
CA LYS A 821 4.31 -52.11 5.73
C LYS A 821 3.65 -51.83 4.38
N VAL A 822 4.32 -52.20 3.29
CA VAL A 822 3.75 -52.19 1.93
C VAL A 822 3.31 -53.61 1.55
N PRO A 823 2.04 -53.84 1.18
CA PRO A 823 1.55 -55.15 0.77
C PRO A 823 2.34 -55.72 -0.41
N ALA A 824 2.71 -57.00 -0.34
CA ALA A 824 3.31 -57.73 -1.45
C ALA A 824 2.21 -58.17 -2.42
N SER A 825 1.85 -57.30 -3.36
CA SER A 825 0.87 -57.60 -4.42
C SER A 825 1.44 -57.28 -5.81
N GLY A 826 1.06 -58.08 -6.81
CA GLY A 826 1.54 -57.93 -8.19
C GLY A 826 2.92 -58.53 -8.45
N SER A 827 3.47 -58.24 -9.65
CA SER A 827 4.78 -58.72 -10.10
C SER A 827 5.91 -58.15 -9.24
N LEU A 828 7.11 -58.75 -9.33
CA LEU A 828 8.28 -58.25 -8.60
C LEU A 828 8.61 -56.78 -8.98
N ASP A 829 8.43 -56.42 -10.25
CA ASP A 829 8.64 -55.05 -10.74
C ASP A 829 7.58 -54.09 -10.17
N SER A 830 6.32 -54.51 -10.11
CA SER A 830 5.25 -53.74 -9.45
C SER A 830 5.53 -53.53 -7.96
N GLN A 831 6.05 -54.56 -7.27
CA GLN A 831 6.43 -54.46 -5.86
C GLN A 831 7.62 -53.51 -5.65
N LEU A 832 8.62 -53.53 -6.53
CA LEU A 832 9.75 -52.60 -6.51
C LEU A 832 9.30 -51.15 -6.69
N VAL A 833 8.50 -50.88 -7.72
CA VAL A 833 7.96 -49.54 -8.01
C VAL A 833 7.08 -49.05 -6.86
N GLY A 834 6.23 -49.93 -6.30
CA GLY A 834 5.40 -49.61 -5.14
C GLY A 834 6.22 -49.29 -3.89
N ALA A 835 7.26 -50.08 -3.60
CA ALA A 835 8.16 -49.83 -2.48
C ALA A 835 8.94 -48.53 -2.65
N ALA A 836 9.50 -48.27 -3.84
CA ALA A 836 10.22 -47.04 -4.14
C ALA A 836 9.31 -45.80 -4.02
N ARG A 837 8.10 -45.85 -4.55
CA ARG A 837 7.09 -44.79 -4.35
C ARG A 837 6.88 -44.52 -2.86
N ARG A 838 6.68 -45.58 -2.07
CA ARG A 838 6.40 -45.43 -0.65
C ARG A 838 7.58 -44.86 0.14
N VAL A 839 8.81 -45.29 -0.17
CA VAL A 839 10.03 -44.72 0.43
C VAL A 839 10.09 -43.23 0.16
N TRP A 840 9.83 -42.82 -1.08
CA TRP A 840 9.80 -41.41 -1.45
C TRP A 840 8.69 -40.63 -0.72
N GLU A 841 7.48 -41.17 -0.63
CA GLU A 841 6.35 -40.55 0.08
C GLU A 841 6.60 -40.37 1.57
N GLU A 842 7.25 -41.33 2.23
CA GLU A 842 7.59 -41.25 3.66
C GLU A 842 8.72 -40.24 3.92
N ALA A 843 9.67 -40.12 2.99
CA ALA A 843 10.70 -39.09 3.04
C ALA A 843 10.18 -37.70 2.70
N ASN A 844 9.08 -37.59 1.96
CA ASN A 844 8.47 -36.35 1.50
C ASN A 844 7.01 -36.21 1.98
N PRO A 845 6.79 -35.98 3.29
CA PRO A 845 5.43 -35.91 3.86
C PRO A 845 4.63 -34.68 3.38
N ARG A 846 5.31 -33.66 2.82
CA ARG A 846 4.73 -32.48 2.18
C ARG A 846 4.75 -32.56 0.64
N ARG A 847 4.76 -33.76 0.04
CA ARG A 847 4.81 -33.93 -1.43
C ARG A 847 3.71 -33.22 -2.23
N ASP A 848 2.63 -32.82 -1.56
CA ASP A 848 1.60 -31.94 -2.10
C ASP A 848 2.12 -30.55 -2.51
N VAL A 849 3.32 -30.17 -2.07
CA VAL A 849 3.97 -28.89 -2.42
C VAL A 849 5.01 -28.98 -3.54
N PHE A 850 5.28 -30.18 -4.08
CA PHE A 850 6.29 -30.42 -5.13
C PHE A 850 5.71 -30.50 -6.54
#